data_AF-A0A4Y9YZ42-F1
#
_entry.id   AF-A0A4Y9YZ42-F1
#
_cell.length_a   1.000
_cell.length_b   1.000
_cell.length_c   1.000
_cell.angle_alpha   90.00
_cell.angle_beta   90.00
_cell.angle_gamma   90.00
#
_symmetry.space_group_name_H-M   'P 1'
#
loop_
_entity.id
_entity.type
_entity.pdbx_description
1 polymer ?
#
loop_
_entity_poly.entity_id
_entity_poly.type
_entity_poly.pdbx_seq_one_letter_code
_entity_poly.pdbx_strand_id
1 'polypeptide(L)'
;MTDSKGEIRKLSQLSQAPRSLLRKLGLSFFLFGLINNVLYVIILSAALDLVPPSTPKGIIAFCNIFPSLLVKLGWPYLLRGRVRYAMRLVGCAAVSVLGMWPIHAAAGHMLRVVLISCDYHGFFTNADGAVGLGELTFLQLSTRYHPPSVAGHSVGYFASGTGAAGLVGAFLWWELRGLGVRTGVGLSSVLPLVIPLTYFLLLPKPSAVSSVDLPSTTLPDSVVAAEYTALSSNEEDALGQVPVQDTAAIGAKTGVGVALSMEDKWRLVKPLVGRYMMPLFCVYLFEYTINQGIAPTLIYPVPTPAEYPLMSKIIHSIRDYYPLWQLVYQASVFLSRSTLSLGLPPLPAALLSVPAIVQAFVLLILALESAVGLFDGGGDGGALAFGLVFGLISIEGICGGLAYVNVYHRVNQEADAQGVTLDTEESRERARQEREFKIGSIGIADGAGILLASIVSVPTEMKLCHLNIPSLFNVQGKVAVVTGGGSGIGTMIAAAYVQNGAKVYIAARKEKQLKDVCDTLNAKGPGSCHYFIADLSTKAGCDKLAASIKERESKVDILVNNSGISWGARYEDFPEVGWDRVLALNVKSIFYLTVALTDVLAKDATSHEPARVINISSIAGLTPIPYDDRLTGGNGAGLWSYNTSKAAVNHLTTQLASTLTSKHITVNAILPGIFPSKMTAFGFNRSGEDKMSKENPSGRLGDPRDMAGVALFLASPAAAYVTGTHIVVDGGDVISTKAKAKL
;
A
#
# COMPACT_ATOMS: atom_id res chain seq x y z
N MET A 1 57.09 21.06 46.56
CA MET A 1 56.12 20.07 46.03
C MET A 1 54.71 20.63 46.12
N THR A 2 54.35 21.61 45.28
CA THR A 2 52.97 22.13 45.19
C THR A 2 52.87 22.97 43.91
N ASP A 3 52.84 22.32 42.75
CA ASP A 3 52.21 22.92 41.55
C ASP A 3 51.83 21.94 40.43
N SER A 4 51.89 20.61 40.62
CA SER A 4 51.53 19.68 39.52
C SER A 4 50.03 19.35 39.46
N LYS A 5 49.23 19.68 40.47
CA LYS A 5 47.78 19.39 40.49
C LYS A 5 46.92 20.43 39.74
N GLY A 6 47.43 21.66 39.54
CA GLY A 6 46.77 22.70 38.76
C GLY A 6 46.89 22.48 37.25
N GLU A 7 48.07 22.05 36.78
CA GLU A 7 48.32 21.76 35.37
C GLU A 7 47.63 20.48 34.88
N ILE A 8 47.57 19.42 35.70
CA ILE A 8 46.91 18.16 35.32
C ILE A 8 45.38 18.34 35.15
N ARG A 9 44.77 19.29 35.89
CA ARG A 9 43.33 19.60 35.77
C ARG A 9 43.03 20.50 34.54
N LYS A 10 43.97 21.35 34.13
CA LYS A 10 43.90 22.10 32.86
C LYS A 10 44.14 21.20 31.65
N LEU A 11 45.09 20.25 31.72
CA LEU A 11 45.39 19.28 30.67
C LEU A 11 44.25 18.27 30.45
N SER A 12 43.51 17.88 31.50
CA SER A 12 42.32 17.02 31.34
C SER A 12 41.10 17.75 30.76
N GLN A 13 40.95 19.06 31.02
CA GLN A 13 39.91 19.90 30.40
C GLN A 13 40.19 20.21 28.92
N LEU A 14 41.47 20.38 28.53
CA LEU A 14 41.88 20.56 27.13
C LEU A 14 41.67 19.28 26.26
N SER A 15 41.68 18.09 26.88
CA SER A 15 41.39 16.80 26.23
C SER A 15 39.89 16.49 26.07
N GLN A 16 39.02 17.09 26.89
CA GLN A 16 37.56 16.85 26.85
C GLN A 16 36.81 17.76 25.86
N ALA A 17 37.32 18.96 25.59
CA ALA A 17 36.68 19.93 24.69
C ALA A 17 36.44 19.39 23.26
N PRO A 18 37.39 18.69 22.59
CA PRO A 18 37.19 18.17 21.24
C PRO A 18 36.12 17.07 21.17
N ARG A 19 36.09 16.19 22.18
CA ARG A 19 35.13 15.06 22.24
C ARG A 19 33.70 15.54 22.48
N SER A 20 33.51 16.56 23.31
CA SER A 20 32.18 17.14 23.55
C SER A 20 31.62 17.80 22.29
N LEU A 21 32.47 18.45 21.51
CA LEU A 21 32.11 19.15 20.27
C LEU A 21 31.72 18.15 19.17
N LEU A 22 32.51 17.09 18.98
CA LEU A 22 32.22 16.01 18.02
C LEU A 22 30.94 15.23 18.38
N ARG A 23 30.64 15.06 19.68
CA ARG A 23 29.37 14.47 20.13
C ARG A 23 28.18 15.37 19.81
N LYS A 24 28.29 16.68 20.03
CA LYS A 24 27.23 17.65 19.64
C LYS A 24 27.01 17.67 18.13
N LEU A 25 28.09 17.65 17.35
CA LEU A 25 28.03 17.57 15.90
C LEU A 25 27.34 16.29 15.44
N GLY A 26 27.78 15.12 15.94
CA GLY A 26 27.17 13.83 15.63
C GLY A 26 25.69 13.77 16.02
N LEU A 27 25.34 14.22 17.23
CA LEU A 27 23.94 14.26 17.67
C LEU A 27 23.07 15.17 16.78
N SER A 28 23.61 16.30 16.34
CA SER A 28 22.89 17.22 15.43
C SER A 28 22.60 16.55 14.09
N PHE A 29 23.60 15.94 13.46
CA PHE A 29 23.41 15.24 12.18
C PHE A 29 22.53 13.99 12.32
N PHE A 30 22.60 13.28 13.45
CA PHE A 30 21.68 12.18 13.75
C PHE A 30 20.22 12.66 13.84
N LEU A 31 19.96 13.75 14.57
CA LEU A 31 18.62 14.34 14.65
C LEU A 31 18.12 14.84 13.30
N PHE A 32 18.98 15.47 12.50
CA PHE A 32 18.63 15.86 11.13
C PHE A 32 18.22 14.65 10.28
N GLY A 33 19.01 13.58 10.30
CA GLY A 33 18.71 12.35 9.55
C GLY A 33 17.42 11.68 10.03
N LEU A 34 17.23 11.60 11.34
CA LEU A 34 16.07 10.98 11.98
C LEU A 34 14.78 11.74 11.65
N ILE A 35 14.71 13.03 11.99
CA ILE A 35 13.49 13.82 11.88
C ILE A 35 13.10 14.06 10.42
N ASN A 36 14.07 14.23 9.52
CA ASN A 36 13.77 14.39 8.10
C ASN A 36 13.05 13.15 7.55
N ASN A 37 13.52 11.95 7.90
CA ASN A 37 13.00 10.71 7.31
C ASN A 37 11.84 10.07 8.09
N VAL A 38 11.66 10.37 9.39
CA VAL A 38 10.59 9.78 10.20
C VAL A 38 9.21 10.15 9.67
N LEU A 39 9.10 11.32 9.06
CA LEU A 39 7.87 11.83 8.44
C LEU A 39 7.46 10.98 7.24
N TYR A 40 8.40 10.57 6.38
CA TYR A 40 8.10 9.67 5.26
C TYR A 40 7.47 8.37 5.75
N VAL A 41 8.05 7.79 6.81
CA VAL A 41 7.57 6.52 7.37
C VAL A 41 6.17 6.67 7.95
N ILE A 42 5.89 7.76 8.65
CA ILE A 42 4.56 8.06 9.20
C ILE A 42 3.54 8.27 8.09
N ILE A 43 3.86 9.09 7.06
CA ILE A 43 2.96 9.35 5.92
C ILE A 43 2.68 8.06 5.16
N LEU A 44 3.71 7.26 4.89
CA LEU A 44 3.59 5.99 4.18
C LEU A 44 2.73 4.99 4.97
N SER A 45 2.94 4.89 6.28
CA SER A 45 2.17 4.00 7.16
C SER A 45 0.72 4.46 7.29
N ALA A 46 0.49 5.78 7.38
CA ALA A 46 -0.84 6.37 7.37
C ALA A 46 -1.58 6.13 6.05
N ALA A 47 -0.88 6.20 4.92
CA ALA A 47 -1.44 5.89 3.61
C ALA A 47 -1.86 4.41 3.55
N LEU A 48 -1.00 3.47 3.99
CA LEU A 48 -1.30 2.04 4.03
C LEU A 48 -2.56 1.70 4.85
N ASP A 49 -2.80 2.41 5.96
CA ASP A 49 -4.01 2.24 6.77
C ASP A 49 -5.30 2.75 6.08
N LEU A 50 -5.19 3.61 5.06
CA LEU A 50 -6.34 4.22 4.37
C LEU A 50 -6.75 3.51 3.07
N VAL A 51 -5.80 2.90 2.36
CA VAL A 51 -6.06 2.22 1.07
C VAL A 51 -6.50 0.77 1.34
N PRO A 52 -7.38 0.16 0.51
CA PRO A 52 -7.74 -1.24 0.66
C PRO A 52 -6.49 -2.14 0.67
N PRO A 53 -6.45 -3.23 1.46
CA PRO A 53 -5.29 -4.13 1.54
C PRO A 53 -4.87 -4.74 0.20
N SER A 54 -5.79 -4.81 -0.77
CA SER A 54 -5.57 -5.25 -2.14
C SER A 54 -4.78 -4.26 -3.01
N THR A 55 -4.58 -3.03 -2.54
CA THR A 55 -3.83 -2.01 -3.29
C THR A 55 -2.36 -2.38 -3.32
N PRO A 56 -1.73 -2.48 -4.50
CA PRO A 56 -0.31 -2.77 -4.61
C PRO A 56 0.56 -1.71 -3.92
N LYS A 57 1.59 -2.14 -3.20
CA LYS A 57 2.37 -1.28 -2.28
C LYS A 57 3.27 -0.32 -3.08
N GLY A 58 3.65 -0.75 -4.29
CA GLY A 58 4.33 0.07 -5.28
C GLY A 58 3.58 1.36 -5.65
N ILE A 59 2.25 1.35 -5.73
CA ILE A 59 1.48 2.57 -6.09
C ILE A 59 1.64 3.64 -5.00
N ILE A 60 1.56 3.22 -3.74
CA ILE A 60 1.65 4.14 -2.60
C ILE A 60 3.05 4.74 -2.53
N ALA A 61 4.08 3.91 -2.72
CA ALA A 61 5.46 4.38 -2.75
C ALA A 61 5.76 5.30 -3.94
N PHE A 62 5.25 4.98 -5.13
CA PHE A 62 5.38 5.86 -6.29
C PHE A 62 4.92 7.28 -5.98
N CYS A 63 3.73 7.40 -5.39
CA CYS A 63 3.13 8.68 -5.05
C CYS A 63 3.93 9.45 -3.99
N ASN A 64 4.55 8.73 -3.05
CA ASN A 64 5.36 9.33 -1.99
C ASN A 64 6.74 9.80 -2.49
N ILE A 65 7.43 9.01 -3.31
CA ILE A 65 8.80 9.29 -3.75
C ILE A 65 8.87 10.23 -4.95
N PHE A 66 7.88 10.23 -5.84
CA PHE A 66 7.91 11.00 -7.08
C PHE A 66 8.15 12.51 -6.87
N PRO A 67 7.47 13.21 -5.93
CA PRO A 67 7.73 14.63 -5.66
C PRO A 67 9.15 14.90 -5.15
N SER A 68 9.70 14.01 -4.32
CA SER A 68 11.06 14.10 -3.79
C SER A 68 12.11 13.99 -4.91
N LEU A 69 11.94 13.02 -5.82
CA LEU A 69 12.85 12.85 -6.96
C LEU A 69 12.85 14.08 -7.88
N LEU A 70 11.69 14.68 -8.13
CA LEU A 70 11.59 15.90 -8.93
C LEU A 70 12.40 17.05 -8.33
N VAL A 71 12.37 17.20 -7.00
CA VAL A 71 13.21 18.18 -6.30
C VAL A 71 14.69 17.82 -6.40
N LYS A 72 15.07 16.55 -6.23
CA LYS A 72 16.47 16.10 -6.37
C LYS A 72 17.00 16.26 -7.80
N LEU A 73 16.15 16.10 -8.82
CA LEU A 73 16.47 16.33 -10.23
C LEU A 73 16.59 17.82 -10.58
N GLY A 74 15.67 18.66 -10.08
CA GLY A 74 15.64 20.07 -10.42
C GLY A 74 16.65 20.91 -9.61
N TRP A 75 16.68 20.73 -8.30
CA TRP A 75 17.31 21.68 -7.38
C TRP A 75 18.83 21.84 -7.56
N PRO A 76 19.65 20.77 -7.69
CA PRO A 76 21.08 20.90 -7.95
C PRO A 76 21.41 21.61 -9.27
N TYR A 77 20.52 21.48 -10.26
CA TYR A 77 20.71 22.04 -11.59
C TYR A 77 20.21 23.49 -11.70
N LEU A 78 19.20 23.85 -10.90
CA LEU A 78 18.60 25.19 -10.86
C LEU A 78 19.30 26.16 -9.88
N LEU A 79 19.95 25.66 -8.83
CA LEU A 79 20.69 26.49 -7.87
C LEU A 79 21.78 27.33 -8.56
N ARG A 80 21.73 28.64 -8.31
CA ARG A 80 22.76 29.63 -8.69
C ARG A 80 23.26 30.33 -7.42
N GLY A 81 24.56 30.29 -7.14
CA GLY A 81 25.19 30.99 -6.03
C GLY A 81 25.17 30.23 -4.68
N ARG A 82 25.48 30.95 -3.59
CA ARG A 82 25.64 30.41 -2.22
C ARG A 82 24.34 29.88 -1.62
N VAL A 83 24.38 28.67 -1.07
CA VAL A 83 23.26 28.08 -0.32
C VAL A 83 23.08 28.78 1.03
N ARG A 84 21.89 29.36 1.26
CA ARG A 84 21.48 29.94 2.54
C ARG A 84 20.84 28.88 3.44
N TYR A 85 21.66 28.14 4.19
CA TYR A 85 21.22 26.99 4.99
C TYR A 85 20.13 27.31 6.01
N ALA A 86 20.27 28.41 6.77
CA ALA A 86 19.28 28.82 7.77
C ALA A 86 17.88 29.02 7.16
N MET A 87 17.79 29.79 6.07
CA MET A 87 16.52 30.04 5.37
C MET A 87 15.95 28.77 4.73
N ARG A 88 16.83 27.93 4.17
CA ARG A 88 16.42 26.66 3.53
C ARG A 88 15.85 25.68 4.54
N LEU A 89 16.47 25.56 5.72
CA LEU A 89 16.03 24.66 6.79
C LEU A 89 14.70 25.10 7.40
N VAL A 90 14.55 26.40 7.69
CA VAL A 90 13.28 26.96 8.18
C VAL A 90 12.18 26.82 7.12
N GLY A 91 12.52 27.06 5.85
CA GLY A 91 11.60 26.87 4.72
C GLY A 91 11.14 25.42 4.58
N CYS A 92 12.05 24.44 4.58
CA CYS A 92 11.70 23.02 4.57
C CYS A 92 10.80 22.64 5.73
N ALA A 93 11.13 23.06 6.95
CA ALA A 93 10.32 22.75 8.12
C ALA A 93 8.91 23.37 8.02
N ALA A 94 8.80 24.63 7.58
CA ALA A 94 7.51 25.29 7.38
C ALA A 94 6.66 24.59 6.30
N VAL A 95 7.26 24.23 5.16
CA VAL A 95 6.56 23.50 4.09
C VAL A 95 6.13 22.11 4.55
N SER A 96 6.96 21.39 5.31
CA SER A 96 6.57 20.09 5.87
C SER A 96 5.40 20.20 6.85
N VAL A 97 5.38 21.21 7.72
CA VAL A 97 4.26 21.45 8.66
C VAL A 97 2.99 21.82 7.89
N LEU A 98 3.08 22.78 6.96
CA LEU A 98 1.94 23.26 6.18
C LEU A 98 1.40 22.19 5.23
N GLY A 99 2.26 21.36 4.65
CA GLY A 99 1.87 20.27 3.74
C GLY A 99 1.08 19.16 4.43
N MET A 100 1.23 18.98 5.75
CA MET A 100 0.44 18.01 6.52
C MET A 100 -0.89 18.57 7.03
N TRP A 101 -1.07 19.90 7.01
CA TRP A 101 -2.30 20.55 7.50
C TRP A 101 -3.57 20.18 6.70
N PRO A 102 -3.54 20.11 5.35
CA PRO A 102 -4.70 19.66 4.57
C PRO A 102 -5.15 18.24 4.89
N ILE A 103 -4.24 17.34 5.29
CA ILE A 103 -4.57 15.96 5.70
C ILE A 103 -5.43 15.97 6.97
N HIS A 104 -5.13 16.88 7.90
CA HIS A 104 -5.93 17.08 9.10
C HIS A 104 -7.34 17.62 8.77
N ALA A 105 -7.42 18.54 7.80
CA ALA A 105 -8.66 19.22 7.41
C ALA A 105 -9.57 18.41 6.44
N ALA A 106 -9.03 17.45 5.69
CA ALA A 106 -9.77 16.72 4.66
C ALA A 106 -10.74 15.67 5.23
N ALA A 107 -11.93 15.55 4.64
CA ALA A 107 -12.95 14.56 5.03
C ALA A 107 -13.34 13.57 3.92
N GLY A 108 -13.65 12.32 4.31
CA GLY A 108 -14.19 11.28 3.42
C GLY A 108 -13.20 10.83 2.33
N HIS A 109 -13.68 10.72 1.08
CA HIS A 109 -12.88 10.29 -0.07
C HIS A 109 -11.71 11.24 -0.39
N MET A 110 -11.79 12.53 -0.01
CA MET A 110 -10.70 13.48 -0.18
C MET A 110 -9.47 13.16 0.68
N LEU A 111 -9.63 12.49 1.83
CA LEU A 111 -8.47 12.12 2.66
C LEU A 111 -7.58 11.09 1.95
N ARG A 112 -8.19 10.12 1.24
CA ARG A 112 -7.47 9.12 0.45
C ARG A 112 -6.75 9.75 -0.73
N VAL A 113 -7.42 10.66 -1.44
CA VAL A 113 -6.82 11.37 -2.56
C VAL A 113 -5.73 12.33 -2.09
N VAL A 114 -5.88 13.03 -0.96
CA VAL A 114 -4.86 13.98 -0.46
C VAL A 114 -3.61 13.28 0.11
N LEU A 115 -3.74 12.09 0.71
CA LEU A 115 -2.60 11.29 1.20
C LEU A 115 -1.89 10.51 0.09
N ILE A 116 -2.63 10.05 -0.92
CA ILE A 116 -2.07 9.33 -2.09
C ILE A 116 -1.68 10.31 -3.22
N SER A 117 -2.23 11.51 -3.22
CA SER A 117 -2.03 12.51 -4.26
C SER A 117 -1.99 13.88 -3.57
N CYS A 118 -0.79 14.31 -3.19
CA CYS A 118 -0.55 15.74 -3.02
C CYS A 118 -0.54 16.42 -4.41
N ASP A 119 -1.68 16.41 -5.09
CA ASP A 119 -1.84 16.99 -6.42
C ASP A 119 -3.12 17.82 -6.41
N TYR A 120 -3.03 19.01 -5.81
CA TYR A 120 -3.87 20.18 -6.13
C TYR A 120 -3.32 21.52 -5.60
N HIS A 121 -2.20 21.53 -4.86
CA HIS A 121 -1.48 22.76 -4.49
C HIS A 121 0.03 22.60 -4.70
N GLY A 122 0.52 23.07 -5.85
CA GLY A 122 1.92 23.45 -6.07
C GLY A 122 2.98 22.34 -5.93
N PHE A 123 3.67 22.07 -7.03
CA PHE A 123 4.85 21.19 -7.15
C PHE A 123 5.97 21.43 -6.09
N PHE A 124 6.02 22.62 -5.47
CA PHE A 124 7.03 23.02 -4.49
C PHE A 124 6.52 23.13 -3.03
N THR A 125 5.25 22.81 -2.77
CA THR A 125 4.60 23.03 -1.45
C THR A 125 4.21 21.75 -0.71
N ASN A 126 4.56 20.59 -1.23
CA ASN A 126 4.22 19.31 -0.62
C ASN A 126 5.30 18.84 0.37
N ALA A 127 4.87 18.21 1.46
CA ALA A 127 5.75 17.76 2.54
C ALA A 127 6.86 16.82 2.03
N ASP A 128 6.57 15.91 1.10
CA ASP A 128 7.55 14.98 0.53
C ASP A 128 8.67 15.70 -0.24
N GLY A 129 8.33 16.74 -1.02
CA GLY A 129 9.31 17.57 -1.72
C GLY A 129 10.25 18.31 -0.75
N ALA A 130 9.72 18.79 0.37
CA ALA A 130 10.51 19.45 1.41
C ALA A 130 11.49 18.50 2.12
N VAL A 131 11.10 17.23 2.31
CA VAL A 131 11.97 16.21 2.90
C VAL A 131 13.10 15.81 1.94
N GLY A 132 12.79 15.64 0.64
CA GLY A 132 13.82 15.43 -0.40
C GLY A 132 14.81 16.59 -0.49
N LEU A 133 14.31 17.83 -0.38
CA LEU A 133 15.16 19.02 -0.30
C LEU A 133 16.00 19.05 0.98
N GLY A 134 15.43 18.61 2.11
CA GLY A 134 16.06 18.54 3.41
C GLY A 134 17.26 17.60 3.40
N GLU A 135 17.09 16.37 2.91
CA GLU A 135 18.17 15.38 2.78
C GLU A 135 19.37 15.97 2.01
N LEU A 136 19.10 16.57 0.85
CA LEU A 136 20.10 17.23 0.03
C LEU A 136 20.79 18.39 0.77
N THR A 137 20.03 19.15 1.56
CA THR A 137 20.55 20.26 2.39
C THR A 137 21.51 19.76 3.46
N PHE A 138 21.17 18.69 4.19
CA PHE A 138 22.01 18.19 5.27
C PHE A 138 23.28 17.54 4.75
N LEU A 139 23.19 16.78 3.66
CA LEU A 139 24.37 16.18 3.02
C LEU A 139 25.30 17.27 2.47
N GLN A 140 24.77 18.34 1.87
CA GLN A 140 25.57 19.51 1.46
C GLN A 140 26.16 20.25 2.67
N LEU A 141 25.41 20.41 3.77
CA LEU A 141 25.91 21.05 4.98
C LEU A 141 27.12 20.30 5.57
N SER A 142 27.19 18.97 5.41
CA SER A 142 28.33 18.18 5.88
C SER A 142 29.65 18.58 5.22
N THR A 143 29.63 19.10 3.99
CA THR A 143 30.85 19.51 3.26
C THR A 143 31.45 20.81 3.78
N ARG A 144 30.75 21.52 4.68
CA ARG A 144 31.26 22.75 5.32
C ARG A 144 32.25 22.48 6.45
N TYR A 145 32.30 21.24 6.96
CA TYR A 145 33.16 20.86 8.07
C TYR A 145 34.51 20.33 7.56
N HIS A 146 35.59 20.84 8.14
CA HIS A 146 36.97 20.41 7.88
C HIS A 146 37.64 20.01 9.19
N PRO A 147 38.64 19.10 9.18
CA PRO A 147 39.16 18.30 8.06
C PRO A 147 38.14 17.28 7.49
N PRO A 148 38.38 16.65 6.31
CA PRO A 148 37.44 15.72 5.67
C PRO A 148 36.99 14.54 6.55
N SER A 149 37.77 14.18 7.57
CA SER A 149 37.39 13.20 8.59
C SER A 149 36.18 13.65 9.44
N VAL A 150 36.06 14.94 9.74
CA VAL A 150 34.91 15.54 10.44
C VAL A 150 33.67 15.57 9.56
N ALA A 151 33.85 15.82 8.25
CA ALA A 151 32.78 15.72 7.26
C ALA A 151 32.25 14.28 7.17
N GLY A 152 33.15 13.29 7.12
CA GLY A 152 32.80 11.86 7.18
C GLY A 152 32.07 11.47 8.46
N HIS A 153 32.50 11.98 9.62
CA HIS A 153 31.80 11.79 10.91
C HIS A 153 30.36 12.33 10.85
N SER A 154 30.15 13.50 10.24
CA SER A 154 28.82 14.09 10.08
C SER A 154 27.92 13.25 9.17
N VAL A 155 28.46 12.75 8.04
CA VAL A 155 27.74 11.84 7.12
C VAL A 155 27.36 10.52 7.81
N GLY A 156 28.28 9.94 8.59
CA GLY A 156 28.01 8.71 9.34
C GLY A 156 26.84 8.86 10.31
N TYR A 157 26.83 9.93 11.10
CA TYR A 157 25.72 10.18 12.04
C TYR A 157 24.41 10.52 11.34
N PHE A 158 24.45 11.26 10.23
CA PHE A 158 23.28 11.50 9.39
C PHE A 158 22.68 10.19 8.85
N ALA A 159 23.53 9.34 8.26
CA ALA A 159 23.12 8.03 7.75
C ALA A 159 22.53 7.16 8.87
N SER A 160 23.15 7.11 10.05
CA SER A 160 22.61 6.42 11.23
C SER A 160 21.22 6.94 11.63
N GLY A 161 21.04 8.26 11.66
CA GLY A 161 19.74 8.90 11.92
C GLY A 161 18.67 8.51 10.89
N THR A 162 19.02 8.53 9.60
CA THR A 162 18.10 8.09 8.53
C THR A 162 17.73 6.61 8.66
N GLY A 163 18.65 5.74 9.10
CA GLY A 163 18.35 4.32 9.36
C GLY A 163 17.44 4.11 10.57
N ALA A 164 17.59 4.93 11.62
CA ALA A 164 16.72 4.89 12.79
C ALA A 164 15.28 5.34 12.49
N ALA A 165 15.09 6.18 11.46
CA ALA A 165 13.79 6.74 11.11
C ALA A 165 12.73 5.69 10.78
N GLY A 166 13.10 4.59 10.14
CA GLY A 166 12.19 3.46 9.87
C GLY A 166 11.60 2.86 11.14
N LEU A 167 12.45 2.54 12.11
CA LEU A 167 12.05 1.94 13.38
C LEU A 167 11.25 2.93 14.24
N VAL A 168 11.76 4.15 14.39
CA VAL A 168 11.11 5.19 15.20
C VAL A 168 9.78 5.61 14.59
N GLY A 169 9.72 5.77 13.27
CA GLY A 169 8.49 6.17 12.56
C GLY A 169 7.40 5.11 12.63
N ALA A 170 7.76 3.84 12.44
CA ALA A 170 6.83 2.72 12.58
C ALA A 170 6.30 2.61 14.01
N PHE A 171 7.16 2.74 15.02
CA PHE A 171 6.76 2.73 16.42
C PHE A 171 5.86 3.91 16.78
N LEU A 172 6.21 5.14 16.37
CA LEU A 172 5.38 6.32 16.59
C LEU A 172 4.01 6.19 15.92
N TRP A 173 3.96 5.69 14.68
CA TRP A 173 2.68 5.46 14.01
C TRP A 173 1.84 4.39 14.71
N TRP A 174 2.47 3.32 15.19
CA TRP A 174 1.80 2.27 15.95
C TRP A 174 1.04 2.82 17.18
N GLU A 175 1.67 3.75 17.90
CA GLU A 175 1.05 4.41 19.04
C GLU A 175 -0.04 5.41 18.60
N LEU A 176 0.20 6.16 17.52
CA LEU A 176 -0.68 7.24 17.07
C LEU A 176 -1.92 6.74 16.29
N ARG A 177 -1.86 5.59 15.63
CA ARG A 177 -2.96 5.08 14.78
C ARG A 177 -4.24 4.82 15.56
N GLY A 178 -4.14 4.51 16.86
CA GLY A 178 -5.28 4.33 17.75
C GLY A 178 -6.15 5.59 17.93
N LEU A 179 -5.59 6.77 17.67
CA LEU A 179 -6.27 8.07 17.74
C LEU A 179 -6.97 8.47 16.42
N GLY A 180 -6.88 7.59 15.41
CA GLY A 180 -7.37 7.84 14.05
C GLY A 180 -6.33 8.56 13.17
N VAL A 181 -6.36 8.23 11.87
CA VAL A 181 -5.32 8.65 10.90
C VAL A 181 -5.11 10.17 10.85
N ARG A 182 -6.20 10.96 10.88
CA ARG A 182 -6.11 12.43 10.83
C ARG A 182 -5.42 13.03 12.04
N THR A 183 -5.75 12.53 13.23
CA THR A 183 -5.17 13.00 14.50
C THR A 183 -3.72 12.57 14.59
N GLY A 184 -3.41 11.32 14.22
CA GLY A 184 -2.05 10.81 14.23
C GLY A 184 -1.11 11.58 13.30
N VAL A 185 -1.52 11.84 12.05
CA VAL A 185 -0.72 12.64 11.11
C VAL A 185 -0.63 14.10 11.58
N GLY A 186 -1.74 14.67 12.07
CA GLY A 186 -1.77 16.03 12.60
C GLY A 186 -0.79 16.25 13.76
N LEU A 187 -0.74 15.34 14.73
CA LEU A 187 0.23 15.38 15.83
C LEU A 187 1.67 15.23 15.34
N SER A 188 1.90 14.44 14.29
CA SER A 188 3.24 14.25 13.72
C SER A 188 3.76 15.50 12.98
N SER A 189 2.87 16.44 12.61
CA SER A 189 3.24 17.66 11.87
C SER A 189 4.15 18.61 12.64
N VAL A 190 4.30 18.47 13.96
CA VAL A 190 5.19 19.31 14.77
C VAL A 190 6.64 18.83 14.77
N LEU A 191 6.89 17.56 14.41
CA LEU A 191 8.23 16.97 14.39
C LEU A 191 9.25 17.74 13.52
N PRO A 192 8.91 18.29 12.33
CA PRO A 192 9.84 19.10 11.54
C PRO A 192 10.43 20.30 12.29
N LEU A 193 9.76 20.83 13.33
CA LEU A 193 10.26 21.96 14.13
C LEU A 193 11.52 21.62 14.93
N VAL A 194 11.81 20.33 15.14
CA VAL A 194 13.06 19.88 15.75
C VAL A 194 14.29 20.22 14.89
N ILE A 195 14.13 20.31 13.56
CA ILE A 195 15.22 20.65 12.63
C ILE A 195 15.78 22.05 12.89
N PRO A 196 14.99 23.15 12.82
CA PRO A 196 15.52 24.48 13.11
C PRO A 196 16.01 24.62 14.56
N LEU A 197 15.34 24.00 15.52
CA LEU A 197 15.81 23.98 16.92
C LEU A 197 17.21 23.35 17.03
N THR A 198 17.45 22.23 16.35
CA THR A 198 18.75 21.56 16.32
C THR A 198 19.81 22.43 15.62
N TYR A 199 19.45 23.07 14.50
CA TYR A 199 20.38 23.95 13.76
C TYR A 199 20.83 25.17 14.56
N PHE A 200 19.90 25.85 15.24
CA PHE A 200 20.24 27.08 15.97
C PHE A 200 20.79 26.84 17.38
N LEU A 201 20.39 25.75 18.06
CA LEU A 201 20.72 25.52 19.47
C LEU A 201 21.80 24.45 19.70
N LEU A 202 21.92 23.46 18.81
CA LEU A 202 22.78 22.29 19.02
C LEU A 202 23.98 22.22 18.08
N LEU A 203 23.81 22.63 16.82
CA LEU A 203 24.83 22.49 15.77
C LEU A 203 26.05 23.39 16.04
N PRO A 204 27.26 22.83 16.18
CA PRO A 204 28.48 23.63 16.33
C PRO A 204 28.83 24.39 15.04
N LYS A 205 29.30 25.64 15.17
CA LYS A 205 29.81 26.42 14.03
C LYS A 205 31.01 25.71 13.38
N PRO A 206 31.16 25.71 12.04
CA PRO A 206 32.27 25.03 11.36
C PRO A 206 33.67 25.47 11.83
N SER A 207 33.84 26.74 12.17
CA SER A 207 35.10 27.29 12.69
C SER A 207 35.52 26.69 14.03
N ALA A 208 34.58 26.21 14.85
CA ALA A 208 34.88 25.61 16.15
C ALA A 208 35.44 24.18 16.03
N VAL A 209 35.20 23.49 14.91
CA VAL A 209 35.61 22.09 14.68
C VAL A 209 36.84 21.99 13.78
N SER A 210 37.29 23.11 13.20
CA SER A 210 38.35 23.14 12.18
C SER A 210 39.73 22.70 12.69
N SER A 211 39.96 22.72 14.01
CA SER A 211 41.22 22.32 14.65
C SER A 211 41.18 20.91 15.25
N VAL A 212 40.16 20.10 14.94
CA VAL A 212 39.97 18.76 15.51
C VAL A 212 40.47 17.71 14.51
N ASP A 213 41.67 17.19 14.75
CA ASP A 213 42.20 16.05 13.99
C ASP A 213 41.67 14.72 14.55
N LEU A 214 40.83 14.06 13.76
CA LEU A 214 40.48 12.64 13.93
C LEU A 214 41.58 11.78 13.29
N PRO A 215 41.99 10.65 13.89
CA PRO A 215 42.98 9.75 13.29
C PRO A 215 42.53 9.35 11.89
N SER A 216 43.24 9.81 10.87
CA SER A 216 43.02 9.43 9.48
C SER A 216 43.42 7.95 9.32
N THR A 217 42.50 7.12 8.83
CA THR A 217 42.87 5.83 8.26
C THR A 217 43.81 6.09 7.07
N THR A 218 45.05 5.66 7.24
CA THR A 218 46.23 5.86 6.39
C THR A 218 45.95 5.84 4.88
N LEU A 219 46.19 6.97 4.21
CA LEU A 219 46.67 7.02 2.82
C LEU A 219 48.21 7.11 2.87
N PRO A 220 48.95 6.45 1.98
CA PRO A 220 50.41 6.56 1.96
C PRO A 220 50.85 7.99 1.64
N ASP A 221 51.84 8.45 2.40
CA ASP A 221 52.45 9.79 2.36
C ASP A 221 52.82 10.25 0.95
N SER A 222 52.35 11.43 0.55
CA SER A 222 53.10 12.40 -0.29
C SER A 222 52.22 13.57 -0.78
N VAL A 223 51.65 14.39 0.11
CA VAL A 223 51.43 15.81 -0.23
C VAL A 223 51.51 16.63 1.06
N VAL A 224 52.53 17.49 1.15
CA VAL A 224 52.72 18.45 2.23
C VAL A 224 51.49 19.36 2.31
N ALA A 225 50.75 19.29 3.42
CA ALA A 225 49.61 20.15 3.68
C ALA A 225 50.10 21.59 3.94
N ALA A 226 49.70 22.52 3.08
CA ALA A 226 49.94 23.95 3.30
C ALA A 226 49.14 24.44 4.52
N GLU A 227 49.80 25.26 5.32
CA GLU A 227 49.34 25.85 6.57
C GLU A 227 48.08 26.71 6.34
N TYR A 228 46.94 26.33 6.95
CA TYR A 228 45.67 27.04 6.84
C TYR A 228 45.54 28.10 7.94
N THR A 229 45.57 29.38 7.57
CA THR A 229 45.33 30.52 8.48
C THR A 229 43.84 30.86 8.52
N ALA A 230 43.19 30.73 9.68
CA ALA A 230 41.78 31.11 9.87
C ALA A 230 41.64 32.62 10.13
N LEU A 231 40.73 33.31 9.44
CA LEU A 231 40.31 34.68 9.76
C LEU A 231 38.78 34.87 9.72
N SER A 232 38.36 35.94 10.42
CA SER A 232 37.08 36.19 11.10
C SER A 232 35.81 36.20 10.26
N SER A 233 34.78 35.47 10.72
CA SER A 233 33.40 35.54 10.26
C SER A 233 32.56 36.47 11.16
N ASN A 234 32.82 37.77 11.12
CA ASN A 234 31.86 38.76 11.61
C ASN A 234 31.09 39.30 10.39
N GLU A 235 29.76 39.36 10.52
CA GLU A 235 28.75 39.78 9.52
C GLU A 235 28.43 38.69 8.47
N GLU A 236 27.22 38.15 8.25
CA GLU A 236 25.86 38.51 8.63
C GLU A 236 25.04 37.20 8.77
N ASP A 237 24.49 36.94 9.96
CA ASP A 237 23.40 35.96 10.19
C ASP A 237 22.44 36.53 11.27
N ALA A 238 22.35 37.87 11.35
CA ALA A 238 21.48 38.58 12.26
C ALA A 238 20.22 39.04 11.52
N LEU A 239 19.06 38.58 12.00
CA LEU A 239 17.75 39.14 11.68
C LEU A 239 17.73 40.64 12.07
N GLY A 240 17.63 41.54 11.09
CA GLY A 240 17.51 42.98 11.32
C GLY A 240 16.80 43.69 10.16
N GLN A 241 15.63 44.25 10.46
CA GLN A 241 14.87 45.18 9.62
C GLN A 241 15.58 46.55 9.51
N VAL A 242 15.20 47.38 8.52
CA VAL A 242 15.02 48.87 8.52
C VAL A 242 15.23 49.44 7.08
N PRO A 243 14.53 50.52 6.67
CA PRO A 243 13.93 50.65 5.33
C PRO A 243 14.73 51.47 4.30
N VAL A 244 14.23 51.38 3.07
CA VAL A 244 14.65 52.07 1.85
C VAL A 244 14.56 53.60 1.98
N GLN A 245 15.67 54.30 1.73
CA GLN A 245 15.66 55.58 0.99
C GLN A 245 17.03 55.96 0.40
N ASP A 246 17.01 56.03 -0.92
CA ASP A 246 17.77 56.78 -1.94
C ASP A 246 19.12 57.49 -1.72
N THR A 247 19.90 57.35 -2.81
CA THR A 247 20.83 58.28 -3.50
C THR A 247 22.34 58.30 -3.21
N ALA A 248 23.04 57.74 -4.23
CA ALA A 248 24.12 58.35 -5.01
C ALA A 248 25.60 58.28 -4.53
N ALA A 249 26.36 57.55 -5.35
CA ALA A 249 27.69 57.85 -5.90
C ALA A 249 28.92 57.11 -5.34
N ILE A 250 29.56 56.40 -6.29
CA ILE A 250 30.99 56.03 -6.41
C ILE A 250 31.43 54.73 -5.70
N GLY A 251 31.70 53.71 -6.52
CA GLY A 251 32.48 52.53 -6.13
C GLY A 251 32.08 51.27 -6.90
N ALA A 252 32.56 51.12 -8.13
CA ALA A 252 32.45 49.88 -8.88
C ALA A 252 33.13 48.73 -8.13
N LYS A 253 32.34 47.85 -7.50
CA LYS A 253 32.70 46.46 -7.20
C LYS A 253 31.65 45.57 -7.86
N THR A 254 31.87 45.27 -9.14
CA THR A 254 31.17 44.17 -9.81
C THR A 254 31.65 42.85 -9.20
N GLY A 255 31.00 42.39 -8.14
CA GLY A 255 31.14 41.02 -7.65
C GLY A 255 30.49 40.09 -8.67
N VAL A 256 31.29 39.54 -9.59
CA VAL A 256 30.82 38.50 -10.52
C VAL A 256 30.52 37.27 -9.68
N GLY A 257 29.24 36.93 -9.52
CA GLY A 257 28.83 35.74 -8.79
C GLY A 257 29.37 34.48 -9.48
N VAL A 258 30.27 33.76 -8.83
CA VAL A 258 30.75 32.45 -9.27
C VAL A 258 29.58 31.48 -9.28
N ALA A 259 29.22 30.95 -10.46
CA ALA A 259 28.17 29.94 -10.64
C ALA A 259 28.59 28.90 -11.68
N LEU A 260 28.32 27.62 -11.41
CA LEU A 260 28.64 26.51 -12.31
C LEU A 260 27.75 26.53 -13.56
N SER A 261 28.37 26.46 -14.75
CA SER A 261 27.65 26.30 -16.02
C SER A 261 27.08 24.88 -16.17
N MET A 262 26.18 24.66 -17.14
CA MET A 262 25.66 23.32 -17.42
C MET A 262 26.75 22.36 -17.93
N GLU A 263 27.75 22.89 -18.63
CA GLU A 263 28.90 22.10 -19.10
C GLU A 263 29.80 21.68 -17.93
N ASP A 264 30.05 22.57 -16.97
CA ASP A 264 30.76 22.25 -15.73
C ASP A 264 30.01 21.16 -14.94
N LYS A 265 28.69 21.31 -14.81
CA LYS A 265 27.82 20.33 -14.13
C LYS A 265 27.93 18.95 -14.79
N TRP A 266 27.81 18.86 -16.11
CA TRP A 266 27.94 17.59 -16.82
C TRP A 266 29.33 16.96 -16.65
N ARG A 267 30.39 17.77 -16.71
CA ARG A 267 31.78 17.33 -16.49
C ARG A 267 31.98 16.70 -15.11
N LEU A 268 31.31 17.25 -14.08
CA LEU A 268 31.38 16.74 -12.70
C LEU A 268 30.56 15.46 -12.50
N VAL A 269 29.39 15.34 -13.13
CA VAL A 269 28.52 14.16 -12.99
C VAL A 269 29.04 12.95 -13.76
N LYS A 270 29.54 13.14 -14.99
CA LYS A 270 29.98 12.05 -15.89
C LYS A 270 30.83 10.96 -15.21
N PRO A 271 31.89 11.26 -14.44
CA PRO A 271 32.68 10.23 -13.76
C PRO A 271 31.97 9.58 -12.56
N LEU A 272 30.99 10.26 -11.95
CA LEU A 272 30.22 9.73 -10.82
C LEU A 272 29.18 8.69 -11.25
N VAL A 273 28.68 8.77 -12.49
CA VAL A 273 27.61 7.90 -12.99
C VAL A 273 27.98 6.43 -12.85
N GLY A 274 29.11 6.01 -13.42
CA GLY A 274 29.51 4.60 -13.41
C GLY A 274 29.98 4.11 -12.04
N ARG A 275 30.67 4.95 -11.28
CA ARG A 275 31.35 4.54 -10.04
C ARG A 275 30.46 4.59 -8.80
N TYR A 276 29.51 5.52 -8.74
CA TYR A 276 28.70 5.77 -7.54
C TYR A 276 27.20 5.68 -7.84
N MET A 277 26.72 6.36 -8.88
CA MET A 277 25.28 6.47 -9.13
C MET A 277 24.67 5.15 -9.60
N MET A 278 25.30 4.45 -10.55
CA MET A 278 24.75 3.20 -11.08
C MET A 278 24.68 2.08 -10.03
N PRO A 279 25.73 1.82 -9.21
CA PRO A 279 25.63 0.87 -8.11
C PRO A 279 24.53 1.24 -7.10
N LEU A 280 24.45 2.52 -6.72
CA LEU A 280 23.45 3.00 -5.77
C LEU A 280 22.03 2.82 -6.32
N PHE A 281 21.81 3.22 -7.58
CA PHE A 281 20.55 3.02 -8.30
C PHE A 281 20.13 1.55 -8.30
N CYS A 282 21.03 0.62 -8.64
CA CYS A 282 20.73 -0.80 -8.67
C CYS A 282 20.37 -1.36 -7.29
N VAL A 283 21.12 -0.99 -6.23
CA VAL A 283 20.82 -1.42 -4.86
C VAL A 283 19.40 -1.03 -4.48
N TYR A 284 19.06 0.25 -4.63
CA TYR A 284 17.73 0.77 -4.25
C TYR A 284 16.61 0.21 -5.15
N LEU A 285 16.87 0.00 -6.43
CA LEU A 285 15.93 -0.66 -7.34
C LEU A 285 15.58 -2.06 -6.84
N PHE A 286 16.58 -2.87 -6.53
CA PHE A 286 16.38 -4.25 -6.09
C PHE A 286 15.79 -4.33 -4.67
N GLU A 287 16.32 -3.54 -3.74
CA GLU A 287 15.83 -3.37 -2.37
C GLU A 287 14.34 -3.01 -2.31
N TYR A 288 13.92 -1.98 -3.03
CA TYR A 288 12.51 -1.57 -3.01
C TYR A 288 11.62 -2.53 -3.80
N THR A 289 12.17 -3.21 -4.81
CA THR A 289 11.43 -4.28 -5.51
C THR A 289 11.13 -5.44 -4.58
N ILE A 290 12.09 -5.84 -3.73
CA ILE A 290 11.89 -6.85 -2.69
C ILE A 290 10.83 -6.36 -1.70
N ASN A 291 11.04 -5.18 -1.09
CA ASN A 291 10.16 -4.66 -0.05
C ASN A 291 8.71 -4.49 -0.50
N GLN A 292 8.48 -4.00 -1.72
CA GLN A 292 7.12 -3.67 -2.17
C GLN A 292 6.49 -4.73 -3.05
N GLY A 293 7.30 -5.52 -3.76
CA GLY A 293 6.81 -6.50 -4.74
C GLY A 293 6.79 -7.94 -4.24
N ILE A 294 7.73 -8.32 -3.35
CA ILE A 294 7.96 -9.71 -2.96
C ILE A 294 7.72 -9.94 -1.47
N ALA A 295 8.18 -9.07 -0.58
CA ALA A 295 7.97 -9.22 0.86
C ALA A 295 6.47 -9.37 1.26
N PRO A 296 5.50 -8.67 0.62
CA PRO A 296 4.09 -8.89 0.91
C PRO A 296 3.57 -10.30 0.54
N THR A 297 4.29 -11.02 -0.31
CA THR A 297 3.90 -12.32 -0.86
C THR A 297 4.59 -13.50 -0.16
N LEU A 298 5.61 -13.22 0.65
CA LEU A 298 6.32 -14.19 1.49
C LEU A 298 5.52 -14.51 2.77
N ILE A 299 4.59 -15.45 2.63
CA ILE A 299 3.67 -15.88 3.68
C ILE A 299 3.98 -17.32 4.08
N TYR A 300 3.97 -17.57 5.39
CA TYR A 300 4.16 -18.90 5.96
C TYR A 300 2.98 -19.28 6.88
N PRO A 301 2.83 -20.57 7.24
CA PRO A 301 1.80 -21.00 8.19
C PRO A 301 1.93 -20.28 9.53
N VAL A 302 0.79 -19.85 10.08
CA VAL A 302 0.77 -19.13 11.37
C VAL A 302 1.28 -20.06 12.48
N PRO A 303 2.34 -19.67 13.22
CA PRO A 303 2.97 -20.51 14.22
C PRO A 303 2.02 -20.83 15.37
N THR A 304 1.91 -22.11 15.73
CA THR A 304 1.13 -22.51 16.90
C THR A 304 1.93 -22.32 18.19
N PRO A 305 1.31 -21.97 19.33
CA PRO A 305 2.00 -21.85 20.62
C PRO A 305 2.70 -23.14 21.08
N ALA A 306 2.23 -24.30 20.61
CA ALA A 306 2.78 -25.61 20.94
C ALA A 306 4.12 -25.88 20.24
N GLU A 307 4.28 -25.44 18.99
CA GLU A 307 5.49 -25.66 18.18
C GLU A 307 6.47 -24.48 18.28
N TYR A 308 5.95 -23.24 18.31
CA TYR A 308 6.76 -22.01 18.29
C TYR A 308 6.26 -20.98 19.32
N PRO A 309 6.66 -21.11 20.61
CA PRO A 309 6.12 -20.29 21.70
C PRO A 309 6.52 -18.81 21.65
N LEU A 310 7.59 -18.47 20.92
CA LEU A 310 8.04 -17.08 20.73
C LEU A 310 7.38 -16.45 19.51
N MET A 311 7.37 -17.14 18.37
CA MET A 311 6.81 -16.60 17.12
C MET A 311 5.28 -16.43 17.18
N SER A 312 4.58 -17.34 17.87
CA SER A 312 3.12 -17.24 18.09
C SER A 312 2.68 -16.01 18.89
N LYS A 313 3.59 -15.34 19.60
CA LYS A 313 3.31 -14.06 20.27
C LYS A 313 3.41 -12.84 19.35
N ILE A 314 4.05 -13.00 18.20
CA ILE A 314 4.32 -11.92 17.24
C ILE A 314 3.38 -12.06 16.03
N ILE A 315 3.24 -13.28 15.53
CA ILE A 315 2.46 -13.61 14.33
C ILE A 315 1.15 -14.27 14.76
N HIS A 316 0.05 -13.51 14.68
CA HIS A 316 -1.30 -14.01 14.98
C HIS A 316 -2.09 -14.31 13.70
N SER A 317 -1.69 -13.70 12.60
CA SER A 317 -2.32 -13.85 11.29
C SER A 317 -1.28 -13.80 10.17
N ILE A 318 -1.67 -14.29 9.00
CA ILE A 318 -0.89 -14.18 7.76
C ILE A 318 -0.49 -12.73 7.43
N ARG A 319 -1.29 -11.75 7.89
CA ARG A 319 -1.02 -10.33 7.62
C ARG A 319 0.16 -9.78 8.41
N ASP A 320 0.58 -10.47 9.46
CA ASP A 320 1.65 -10.00 10.35
C ASP A 320 3.06 -10.27 9.79
N TYR A 321 3.17 -11.10 8.74
CA TYR A 321 4.44 -11.36 8.07
C TYR A 321 5.03 -10.11 7.42
N TYR A 322 4.22 -9.32 6.70
CA TYR A 322 4.74 -8.12 6.04
C TYR A 322 5.30 -7.07 7.03
N PRO A 323 4.59 -6.70 8.12
CA PRO A 323 5.17 -5.88 9.17
C PRO A 323 6.43 -6.47 9.81
N LEU A 324 6.49 -7.79 10.00
CA LEU A 324 7.68 -8.47 10.51
C LEU A 324 8.86 -8.33 9.55
N TRP A 325 8.66 -8.55 8.25
CA TRP A 325 9.70 -8.36 7.23
C TRP A 325 10.20 -6.93 7.19
N GLN A 326 9.30 -5.95 7.29
CA GLN A 326 9.68 -4.55 7.42
C GLN A 326 10.49 -4.28 8.69
N LEU A 327 10.15 -4.88 9.83
CA LEU A 327 10.92 -4.71 11.06
C LEU A 327 12.36 -5.27 10.92
N VAL A 328 12.50 -6.47 10.35
CA VAL A 328 13.81 -7.12 10.12
C VAL A 328 14.68 -6.30 9.17
N TYR A 329 14.09 -5.86 8.06
CA TYR A 329 14.72 -5.00 7.08
C TYR A 329 15.19 -3.68 7.73
N GLN A 330 14.30 -2.94 8.39
CA GLN A 330 14.61 -1.64 9.00
C GLN A 330 15.67 -1.73 10.11
N ALA A 331 15.64 -2.80 10.91
CA ALA A 331 16.66 -3.05 11.92
C ALA A 331 18.05 -3.27 11.30
N SER A 332 18.09 -4.00 10.18
CA SER A 332 19.32 -4.30 9.45
C SER A 332 19.86 -3.08 8.69
N VAL A 333 18.98 -2.23 8.15
CA VAL A 333 19.33 -0.92 7.57
C VAL A 333 19.91 0.00 8.65
N PHE A 334 19.30 0.07 9.83
CA PHE A 334 19.81 0.90 10.91
C PHE A 334 21.23 0.47 11.34
N LEU A 335 21.45 -0.84 11.49
CA LEU A 335 22.75 -1.38 11.84
C LEU A 335 23.81 -1.04 10.77
N SER A 336 23.50 -1.28 9.49
CA SER A 336 24.45 -1.06 8.39
C SER A 336 24.73 0.42 8.11
N ARG A 337 23.74 1.31 8.23
CA ARG A 337 23.96 2.78 8.13
C ARG A 337 24.72 3.35 9.33
N SER A 338 24.74 2.65 10.46
CA SER A 338 25.46 3.08 11.66
C SER A 338 26.93 2.64 11.69
N THR A 339 27.38 1.86 10.71
CA THR A 339 28.75 1.28 10.66
C THR A 339 29.86 2.31 10.88
N LEU A 340 29.83 3.45 10.17
CA LEU A 340 30.84 4.51 10.34
C LEU A 340 30.77 5.19 11.70
N SER A 341 29.57 5.44 12.22
CA SER A 341 29.35 6.04 13.55
C SER A 341 29.77 5.11 14.69
N LEU A 342 29.74 3.79 14.45
CA LEU A 342 30.24 2.76 15.34
C LEU A 342 31.77 2.55 15.23
N GLY A 343 32.44 3.26 14.32
CA GLY A 343 33.89 3.21 14.14
C GLY A 343 34.38 2.09 13.22
N LEU A 344 33.50 1.46 12.43
CA LEU A 344 33.91 0.48 11.42
C LEU A 344 34.51 1.19 10.18
N PRO A 345 35.52 0.57 9.53
CA PRO A 345 36.16 1.18 8.37
C PRO A 345 35.23 1.21 7.15
N PRO A 346 35.32 2.25 6.29
CA PRO A 346 34.52 2.33 5.08
C PRO A 346 34.95 1.25 4.06
N LEU A 347 33.99 0.76 3.28
CA LEU A 347 34.22 -0.18 2.19
C LEU A 347 35.26 0.35 1.18
N PRO A 348 36.19 -0.49 0.72
CA PRO A 348 37.10 -0.16 -0.38
C PRO A 348 36.35 0.30 -1.63
N ALA A 349 36.90 1.27 -2.36
CA ALA A 349 36.26 1.82 -3.56
C ALA A 349 35.96 0.75 -4.63
N ALA A 350 36.80 -0.29 -4.73
CA ALA A 350 36.60 -1.41 -5.65
C ALA A 350 35.38 -2.30 -5.29
N LEU A 351 34.90 -2.24 -4.04
CA LEU A 351 33.81 -3.07 -3.54
C LEU A 351 32.47 -2.32 -3.48
N LEU A 352 32.39 -1.08 -3.99
CA LEU A 352 31.16 -0.28 -3.96
C LEU A 352 30.01 -0.91 -4.77
N SER A 353 30.32 -1.75 -5.76
CA SER A 353 29.32 -2.49 -6.55
C SER A 353 28.87 -3.81 -5.91
N VAL A 354 29.60 -4.33 -4.91
CA VAL A 354 29.29 -5.62 -4.27
C VAL A 354 27.89 -5.64 -3.65
N PRO A 355 27.46 -4.62 -2.88
CA PRO A 355 26.08 -4.58 -2.38
C PRO A 355 25.04 -4.73 -3.50
N ALA A 356 25.23 -4.07 -4.65
CA ALA A 356 24.31 -4.16 -5.78
C ALA A 356 24.21 -5.58 -6.36
N ILE A 357 25.36 -6.26 -6.47
CA ILE A 357 25.44 -7.63 -6.98
C ILE A 357 24.77 -8.61 -6.01
N VAL A 358 25.08 -8.52 -4.71
CA VAL A 358 24.46 -9.36 -3.68
C VAL A 358 22.95 -9.13 -3.66
N GLN A 359 22.52 -7.87 -3.74
CA GLN A 359 21.10 -7.50 -3.77
C GLN A 359 20.35 -8.11 -4.95
N ALA A 360 20.97 -8.18 -6.14
CA ALA A 360 20.38 -8.84 -7.30
C ALA A 360 20.16 -10.34 -7.06
N PHE A 361 21.10 -11.03 -6.40
CA PHE A 361 20.92 -12.43 -6.01
C PHE A 361 19.83 -12.61 -4.97
N VAL A 362 19.78 -11.74 -3.95
CA VAL A 362 18.72 -11.78 -2.93
C VAL A 362 17.34 -11.59 -3.57
N LEU A 363 17.20 -10.61 -4.48
CA LEU A 363 15.98 -10.38 -5.25
C LEU A 363 15.55 -11.64 -6.01
N LEU A 364 16.48 -12.28 -6.72
CA LEU A 364 16.19 -13.49 -7.48
C LEU A 364 15.74 -14.65 -6.57
N ILE A 365 16.45 -14.89 -5.48
CA ILE A 365 16.15 -16.00 -4.55
C ILE A 365 14.80 -15.78 -3.88
N LEU A 366 14.52 -14.57 -3.38
CA LEU A 366 13.22 -14.25 -2.74
C LEU A 366 12.07 -14.29 -3.74
N ALA A 367 12.29 -13.85 -4.99
CA ALA A 367 11.28 -13.96 -6.05
C ALA A 367 10.96 -15.42 -6.37
N LEU A 368 11.98 -16.28 -6.47
CA LEU A 368 11.81 -17.72 -6.67
C LEU A 368 11.11 -18.38 -5.49
N GLU A 369 11.52 -18.06 -4.26
CA GLU A 369 10.87 -18.55 -3.04
C GLU A 369 9.38 -18.19 -3.05
N SER A 370 9.04 -16.93 -3.33
CA SER A 370 7.64 -16.53 -3.40
C SER A 370 6.87 -17.17 -4.56
N ALA A 371 7.53 -17.48 -5.68
CA ALA A 371 6.85 -17.99 -6.87
C ALA A 371 6.64 -19.50 -6.84
N VAL A 372 7.63 -20.26 -6.33
CA VAL A 372 7.65 -21.72 -6.43
C VAL A 372 7.90 -22.43 -5.09
N GLY A 373 8.13 -21.71 -3.99
CA GLY A 373 8.45 -22.32 -2.69
C GLY A 373 9.79 -23.06 -2.73
N LEU A 374 10.86 -22.37 -3.14
CA LEU A 374 12.20 -22.93 -3.33
C LEU A 374 12.73 -23.68 -2.09
N PHE A 375 12.37 -23.22 -0.89
CA PHE A 375 12.81 -23.80 0.37
C PHE A 375 11.86 -24.88 0.94
N ASP A 376 10.75 -25.19 0.26
CA ASP A 376 9.74 -26.14 0.72
C ASP A 376 10.11 -27.59 0.38
N GLY A 377 11.20 -28.06 0.99
CA GLY A 377 11.74 -29.42 0.83
C GLY A 377 11.20 -30.43 1.84
N GLY A 378 9.87 -30.61 1.93
CA GLY A 378 9.21 -31.74 2.62
C GLY A 378 9.31 -31.83 4.16
N GLY A 379 8.17 -32.09 4.82
CA GLY A 379 8.07 -32.62 6.19
C GLY A 379 8.16 -31.63 7.34
N ASP A 380 9.11 -30.70 7.31
CA ASP A 380 9.37 -29.68 8.36
C ASP A 380 9.85 -28.32 7.77
N GLY A 381 9.67 -28.12 6.45
CA GLY A 381 10.29 -27.06 5.65
C GLY A 381 9.94 -25.61 6.04
N GLY A 382 8.81 -25.38 6.72
CA GLY A 382 8.33 -24.03 7.03
C GLY A 382 9.27 -23.21 7.94
N ALA A 383 9.91 -23.84 8.92
CA ALA A 383 10.83 -23.13 9.83
C ALA A 383 12.18 -22.82 9.18
N LEU A 384 12.70 -23.73 8.36
CA LEU A 384 13.93 -23.53 7.60
C LEU A 384 13.73 -22.44 6.54
N ALA A 385 12.63 -22.51 5.78
CA ALA A 385 12.27 -21.48 4.80
C ALA A 385 12.14 -20.11 5.46
N PHE A 386 11.42 -20.03 6.59
CA PHE A 386 11.31 -18.80 7.38
C PHE A 386 12.68 -18.26 7.81
N GLY A 387 13.56 -19.11 8.36
CA GLY A 387 14.89 -18.71 8.81
C GLY A 387 15.78 -18.22 7.67
N LEU A 388 15.71 -18.86 6.50
CA LEU A 388 16.44 -18.45 5.30
C LEU A 388 15.93 -17.11 4.76
N VAL A 389 14.61 -16.92 4.69
CA VAL A 389 14.01 -15.65 4.27
C VAL A 389 14.33 -14.53 5.25
N PHE A 390 14.28 -14.79 6.55
CA PHE A 390 14.73 -13.84 7.58
C PHE A 390 16.19 -13.41 7.34
N GLY A 391 17.08 -14.37 7.06
CA GLY A 391 18.48 -14.11 6.74
C GLY A 391 18.65 -13.28 5.47
N LEU A 392 17.92 -13.59 4.41
CA LEU A 392 17.96 -12.86 3.14
C LEU A 392 17.46 -11.42 3.26
N ILE A 393 16.38 -11.18 4.00
CA ILE A 393 15.85 -9.82 4.30
C ILE A 393 16.84 -9.05 5.19
N SER A 394 17.54 -9.73 6.09
CA SER A 394 18.61 -9.09 6.87
C SER A 394 19.78 -8.66 5.97
N ILE A 395 20.21 -9.52 5.04
CA ILE A 395 21.27 -9.21 4.06
C ILE A 395 20.85 -8.05 3.16
N GLU A 396 19.59 -8.03 2.73
CA GLU A 396 18.99 -6.95 1.96
C GLU A 396 19.16 -5.60 2.68
N GLY A 397 18.70 -5.51 3.94
CA GLY A 397 18.86 -4.29 4.74
C GLY A 397 20.33 -3.90 4.96
N ILE A 398 21.23 -4.87 5.10
CA ILE A 398 22.68 -4.63 5.23
C ILE A 398 23.25 -4.02 3.94
N CYS A 399 22.90 -4.58 2.77
CA CYS A 399 23.40 -4.11 1.48
C CYS A 399 22.93 -2.68 1.18
N GLY A 400 21.65 -2.39 1.43
CA GLY A 400 21.06 -1.06 1.27
C GLY A 400 21.77 0.01 2.10
N GLY A 401 21.92 -0.24 3.40
CA GLY A 401 22.56 0.72 4.29
C GLY A 401 24.07 0.89 4.05
N LEU A 402 24.79 -0.20 3.73
CA LEU A 402 26.21 -0.14 3.38
C LEU A 402 26.45 0.65 2.09
N ALA A 403 25.65 0.43 1.05
CA ALA A 403 25.78 1.17 -0.21
C ALA A 403 25.60 2.67 0.01
N TYR A 404 24.56 3.06 0.74
CA TYR A 404 24.27 4.46 1.03
C TYR A 404 25.42 5.14 1.80
N VAL A 405 25.78 4.61 2.97
CA VAL A 405 26.74 5.29 3.87
C VAL A 405 28.14 5.40 3.23
N ASN A 406 28.57 4.38 2.49
CA ASN A 406 29.91 4.35 1.88
C ASN A 406 30.02 5.24 0.64
N VAL A 407 28.97 5.33 -0.18
CA VAL A 407 28.96 6.22 -1.35
C VAL A 407 29.09 7.68 -0.91
N TYR A 408 28.24 8.12 0.03
CA TYR A 408 28.26 9.51 0.50
C TYR A 408 29.54 9.85 1.28
N HIS A 409 30.06 8.92 2.09
CA HIS A 409 31.33 9.12 2.78
C HIS A 409 32.51 9.27 1.80
N ARG A 410 32.61 8.38 0.80
CA ARG A 410 33.71 8.40 -0.17
C ARG A 410 33.69 9.66 -1.03
N VAL A 411 32.53 10.09 -1.51
CA VAL A 411 32.39 11.30 -2.33
C VAL A 411 32.76 12.55 -1.53
N ASN A 412 32.51 12.55 -0.22
CA ASN A 412 32.93 13.63 0.67
C ASN A 412 34.44 13.63 0.95
N GLN A 413 35.12 12.49 0.77
CA GLN A 413 36.57 12.32 0.98
C GLN A 413 37.42 12.48 -0.28
N GLU A 414 36.87 12.32 -1.49
CA GLU A 414 37.64 12.50 -2.72
C GLU A 414 38.07 13.97 -2.88
N ALA A 415 39.37 14.23 -2.67
CA ALA A 415 39.98 15.52 -2.97
C ALA A 415 39.93 15.77 -4.48
N ASP A 416 39.68 17.04 -4.85
CA ASP A 416 39.61 17.44 -6.25
C ASP A 416 40.92 17.04 -6.95
N ALA A 417 40.82 16.16 -7.95
CA ALA A 417 41.93 15.58 -8.70
C ALA A 417 42.68 16.59 -9.60
N GLN A 418 42.57 17.88 -9.31
CA GLN A 418 43.24 18.95 -10.01
C GLN A 418 43.93 19.80 -8.96
N GLY A 419 45.27 19.81 -8.99
CA GLY A 419 46.12 20.71 -8.21
C GLY A 419 45.92 22.18 -8.61
N VAL A 420 44.70 22.68 -8.46
CA VAL A 420 44.39 24.10 -8.52
C VAL A 420 44.89 24.69 -7.21
N THR A 421 45.92 25.53 -7.29
CA THR A 421 46.35 26.33 -6.15
C THR A 421 45.15 27.19 -5.73
N LEU A 422 44.70 27.02 -4.49
CA LEU A 422 43.53 27.73 -3.93
C LEU A 422 43.90 29.17 -3.54
N ASP A 423 44.52 29.91 -4.45
CA ASP A 423 45.15 31.20 -4.17
C ASP A 423 44.13 32.34 -4.06
N THR A 424 42.93 32.20 -4.67
CA THR A 424 41.89 33.24 -4.66
C THR A 424 40.61 32.79 -3.93
N GLU A 425 39.84 33.77 -3.42
CA GLU A 425 38.55 33.52 -2.77
C GLU A 425 37.51 32.95 -3.75
N GLU A 426 37.56 33.32 -5.03
CA GLU A 426 36.71 32.79 -6.10
C GLU A 426 36.97 31.30 -6.38
N SER A 427 38.25 30.89 -6.44
CA SER A 427 38.63 29.48 -6.63
C SER A 427 38.11 28.58 -5.49
N ARG A 428 38.17 29.09 -4.26
CA ARG A 428 37.66 28.40 -3.06
C ARG A 428 36.14 28.28 -3.05
N GLU A 429 35.43 29.34 -3.48
CA GLU A 429 33.98 29.31 -3.60
C GLU A 429 33.51 28.34 -4.69
N ARG A 430 34.21 28.31 -5.84
CA ARG A 430 33.93 27.36 -6.92
C ARG A 430 34.08 25.91 -6.45
N ALA A 431 35.18 25.57 -5.79
CA ALA A 431 35.43 24.22 -5.27
C ALA A 431 34.35 23.76 -4.27
N ARG A 432 33.81 24.68 -3.45
CA ARG A 432 32.68 24.38 -2.56
C ARG A 432 31.40 24.06 -3.34
N GLN A 433 31.06 24.87 -4.34
CA GLN A 433 29.90 24.61 -5.19
C GLN A 433 30.03 23.29 -5.95
N GLU A 434 31.23 22.93 -6.41
CA GLU A 434 31.48 21.65 -7.08
C GLU A 434 31.22 20.47 -6.14
N ARG A 435 31.67 20.53 -4.88
CA ARG A 435 31.40 19.47 -3.88
C ARG A 435 29.93 19.37 -3.52
N GLU A 436 29.28 20.50 -3.25
CA GLU A 436 27.84 20.56 -2.94
C GLU A 436 27.00 20.01 -4.12
N PHE A 437 27.43 20.25 -5.37
CA PHE A 437 26.79 19.72 -6.57
C PHE A 437 27.03 18.22 -6.77
N LYS A 438 28.27 17.71 -6.58
CA LYS A 438 28.59 16.28 -6.69
C LYS A 438 27.73 15.45 -5.72
N ILE A 439 27.64 15.86 -4.46
CA ILE A 439 26.81 15.18 -3.45
C ILE A 439 25.32 15.27 -3.80
N GLY A 440 24.85 16.46 -4.18
CA GLY A 440 23.44 16.63 -4.55
C GLY A 440 23.02 15.79 -5.76
N SER A 441 23.92 15.56 -6.70
CA SER A 441 23.64 14.77 -7.91
C SER A 441 23.53 13.27 -7.64
N ILE A 442 24.22 12.75 -6.60
CA ILE A 442 24.16 11.33 -6.25
C ILE A 442 22.79 10.93 -5.73
N GLY A 443 22.10 11.83 -5.00
CA GLY A 443 20.74 11.60 -4.52
C GLY A 443 19.70 11.41 -5.64
N ILE A 444 20.04 11.70 -6.89
CA ILE A 444 19.15 11.34 -8.02
C ILE A 444 19.11 9.82 -8.20
N ALA A 445 20.21 9.13 -7.95
CA ALA A 445 20.33 7.69 -8.18
C ALA A 445 19.47 6.87 -7.21
N ASP A 446 19.46 7.22 -5.92
CA ASP A 446 18.62 6.53 -4.93
C ASP A 446 17.12 6.73 -5.24
N GLY A 447 16.69 7.98 -5.44
CA GLY A 447 15.29 8.31 -5.75
C GLY A 447 14.80 7.70 -7.08
N ALA A 448 15.65 7.67 -8.11
CA ALA A 448 15.30 7.05 -9.40
C ALA A 448 15.18 5.52 -9.28
N GLY A 449 16.06 4.88 -8.50
CA GLY A 449 15.99 3.43 -8.23
C GLY A 449 14.70 3.06 -7.51
N ILE A 450 14.34 3.81 -6.46
CA ILE A 450 13.10 3.61 -5.70
C ILE A 450 11.86 3.83 -6.58
N LEU A 451 11.85 4.88 -7.41
CA LEU A 451 10.72 5.16 -8.30
C LEU A 451 10.53 4.02 -9.32
N LEU A 452 11.60 3.55 -9.95
CA LEU A 452 11.49 2.43 -10.90
C LEU A 452 11.06 1.15 -10.20
N ALA A 453 11.57 0.87 -8.99
CA ALA A 453 11.13 -0.25 -8.17
C ALA A 453 9.62 -0.19 -7.93
N SER A 454 9.09 0.97 -7.55
CA SER A 454 7.66 1.14 -7.29
C SER A 454 6.78 0.80 -8.51
N ILE A 455 7.26 1.06 -9.73
CA ILE A 455 6.59 0.70 -10.99
C ILE A 455 6.67 -0.82 -11.24
N VAL A 456 7.83 -1.42 -11.02
CA VAL A 456 8.07 -2.86 -11.24
C VAL A 456 7.39 -3.74 -10.19
N SER A 457 7.27 -3.25 -8.95
CA SER A 457 6.66 -3.98 -7.84
C SER A 457 5.18 -4.23 -8.03
N VAL A 458 4.44 -3.34 -8.69
CA VAL A 458 2.99 -3.51 -8.92
C VAL A 458 2.66 -4.78 -9.72
N PRO A 459 3.18 -4.98 -10.95
CA PRO A 459 2.93 -6.21 -11.69
C PRO A 459 3.58 -7.44 -11.04
N THR A 460 4.66 -7.26 -10.28
CA THR A 460 5.34 -8.34 -9.57
C THR A 460 4.47 -8.88 -8.42
N GLU A 461 4.00 -8.00 -7.53
CA GLU A 461 3.11 -8.34 -6.41
C GLU A 461 1.85 -9.03 -6.94
N MET A 462 1.21 -8.45 -7.96
CA MET A 462 -0.02 -8.99 -8.54
C MET A 462 0.16 -10.39 -9.16
N LYS A 463 1.27 -10.62 -9.88
CA LYS A 463 1.57 -11.94 -10.46
C LYS A 463 1.87 -12.98 -9.40
N LEU A 464 2.61 -12.62 -8.35
CA LEU A 464 2.93 -13.54 -7.25
C LEU A 464 1.70 -13.83 -6.37
N CYS A 465 0.76 -12.88 -6.27
CA CYS A 465 -0.44 -12.98 -5.43
C CYS A 465 -1.70 -13.60 -6.08
N HIS A 466 -1.63 -14.05 -7.34
CA HIS A 466 -2.85 -14.39 -8.11
C HIS A 466 -3.74 -15.49 -7.49
N LEU A 467 -3.19 -16.35 -6.61
CA LEU A 467 -3.93 -17.39 -5.89
C LEU A 467 -4.33 -17.03 -4.45
N ASN A 468 -4.07 -15.79 -4.00
CA ASN A 468 -4.48 -15.39 -2.66
C ASN A 468 -6.01 -15.15 -2.59
N ILE A 469 -6.59 -15.30 -1.39
CA ILE A 469 -8.04 -15.16 -1.17
C ILE A 469 -8.59 -13.83 -1.70
N PRO A 470 -7.97 -12.66 -1.42
CA PRO A 470 -8.45 -11.37 -1.94
C PRO A 470 -8.52 -11.31 -3.47
N SER A 471 -7.61 -11.97 -4.19
CA SER A 471 -7.59 -11.99 -5.66
C SER A 471 -8.61 -12.99 -6.21
N LEU A 472 -8.64 -14.21 -5.67
CA LEU A 472 -9.54 -15.28 -6.14
C LEU A 472 -11.03 -14.96 -5.93
N PHE A 473 -11.38 -14.28 -4.84
CA PHE A 473 -12.76 -13.93 -4.49
C PHE A 473 -13.11 -12.47 -4.78
N ASN A 474 -12.29 -11.77 -5.58
CA ASN A 474 -12.50 -10.36 -5.86
C ASN A 474 -13.74 -10.09 -6.73
N VAL A 475 -14.58 -9.15 -6.27
CA VAL A 475 -15.70 -8.58 -7.03
C VAL A 475 -15.68 -7.05 -7.04
N GLN A 476 -14.60 -6.44 -6.55
CA GLN A 476 -14.46 -5.00 -6.47
C GLN A 476 -14.53 -4.38 -7.88
N GLY A 477 -15.31 -3.30 -8.02
CA GLY A 477 -15.51 -2.61 -9.29
C GLY A 477 -16.44 -3.30 -10.29
N LYS A 478 -16.88 -4.54 -10.01
CA LYS A 478 -17.84 -5.25 -10.87
C LYS A 478 -19.23 -4.64 -10.80
N VAL A 479 -19.94 -4.68 -11.92
CA VAL A 479 -21.34 -4.26 -12.04
C VAL A 479 -22.25 -5.49 -11.94
N ALA A 480 -23.10 -5.52 -10.92
CA ALA A 480 -24.03 -6.61 -10.65
C ALA A 480 -25.49 -6.17 -10.76
N VAL A 481 -26.34 -6.99 -11.37
CA VAL A 481 -27.80 -6.82 -11.42
C VAL A 481 -28.44 -7.95 -10.64
N VAL A 482 -29.23 -7.63 -9.60
CA VAL A 482 -29.88 -8.62 -8.74
C VAL A 482 -31.39 -8.42 -8.77
N THR A 483 -32.11 -9.31 -9.44
CA THR A 483 -33.58 -9.24 -9.46
C THR A 483 -34.16 -9.75 -8.14
N GLY A 484 -35.28 -9.20 -7.68
CA GLY A 484 -35.83 -9.54 -6.37
C GLY A 484 -34.95 -9.08 -5.19
N GLY A 485 -34.03 -8.13 -5.40
CA GLY A 485 -33.07 -7.68 -4.39
C GLY A 485 -33.65 -6.90 -3.20
N GLY A 486 -34.95 -6.60 -3.20
CA GLY A 486 -35.62 -5.85 -2.13
C GLY A 486 -36.06 -6.68 -0.91
N SER A 487 -35.78 -8.00 -0.87
CA SER A 487 -35.97 -8.82 0.34
C SER A 487 -35.24 -10.17 0.26
N GLY A 488 -35.04 -10.82 1.42
CA GLY A 488 -34.62 -12.23 1.52
C GLY A 488 -33.26 -12.48 0.84
N ILE A 489 -33.16 -13.60 0.12
CA ILE A 489 -31.94 -14.06 -0.57
C ILE A 489 -31.35 -12.98 -1.50
N GLY A 490 -32.19 -12.28 -2.27
CA GLY A 490 -31.72 -11.22 -3.15
C GLY A 490 -31.01 -10.09 -2.40
N THR A 491 -31.52 -9.70 -1.21
CA THR A 491 -30.87 -8.71 -0.36
C THR A 491 -29.57 -9.25 0.25
N MET A 492 -29.52 -10.53 0.63
CA MET A 492 -28.31 -11.17 1.15
C MET A 492 -27.18 -11.16 0.11
N ILE A 493 -27.49 -11.50 -1.15
CA ILE A 493 -26.54 -11.47 -2.27
C ILE A 493 -26.10 -10.05 -2.59
N ALA A 494 -27.05 -9.11 -2.69
CA ALA A 494 -26.72 -7.70 -2.93
C ALA A 494 -25.83 -7.12 -1.82
N ALA A 495 -26.09 -7.46 -0.56
CA ALA A 495 -25.26 -7.05 0.56
C ALA A 495 -23.82 -7.58 0.46
N ALA A 496 -23.66 -8.85 0.08
CA ALA A 496 -22.35 -9.46 -0.12
C ALA A 496 -21.53 -8.73 -1.19
N TYR A 497 -22.15 -8.42 -2.33
CA TYR A 497 -21.48 -7.69 -3.41
C TYR A 497 -21.13 -6.24 -3.04
N VAL A 498 -22.04 -5.49 -2.40
CA VAL A 498 -21.76 -4.12 -1.96
C VAL A 498 -20.64 -4.08 -0.91
N GLN A 499 -20.65 -4.99 0.05
CA GLN A 499 -19.59 -5.08 1.08
C GLN A 499 -18.22 -5.45 0.50
N ASN A 500 -18.18 -6.08 -0.68
CA ASN A 500 -16.94 -6.42 -1.38
C ASN A 500 -16.63 -5.49 -2.57
N GLY A 501 -17.24 -4.29 -2.59
CA GLY A 501 -16.84 -3.21 -3.49
C GLY A 501 -17.46 -3.23 -4.89
N ALA A 502 -18.49 -4.05 -5.12
CA ALA A 502 -19.23 -4.05 -6.37
C ALA A 502 -20.27 -2.92 -6.44
N LYS A 503 -20.62 -2.51 -7.66
CA LYS A 503 -21.77 -1.64 -7.94
C LYS A 503 -22.97 -2.53 -8.25
N VAL A 504 -24.04 -2.40 -7.47
CA VAL A 504 -25.18 -3.32 -7.51
C VAL A 504 -26.46 -2.58 -7.90
N TYR A 505 -27.20 -3.14 -8.85
CA TYR A 505 -28.56 -2.72 -9.21
C TYR A 505 -29.56 -3.76 -8.73
N ILE A 506 -30.42 -3.40 -7.78
CA ILE A 506 -31.53 -4.26 -7.34
C ILE A 506 -32.82 -3.90 -8.07
N ALA A 507 -33.58 -4.90 -8.52
CA ALA A 507 -34.83 -4.68 -9.23
C ALA A 507 -36.01 -5.41 -8.59
N ALA A 508 -37.09 -4.70 -8.29
CA ALA A 508 -38.35 -5.27 -7.79
C ALA A 508 -39.53 -4.32 -8.02
N ARG A 509 -40.74 -4.73 -7.63
CA ARG A 509 -41.98 -3.95 -7.84
C ARG A 509 -42.21 -2.84 -6.81
N LYS A 510 -41.75 -3.02 -5.57
CA LYS A 510 -42.11 -2.15 -4.43
C LYS A 510 -40.98 -1.15 -4.16
N GLU A 511 -41.16 0.09 -4.62
CA GLU A 511 -40.16 1.16 -4.52
C GLU A 511 -39.67 1.41 -3.09
N LYS A 512 -40.58 1.56 -2.11
CA LYS A 512 -40.20 1.80 -0.72
C LYS A 512 -39.20 0.76 -0.19
N GLN A 513 -39.43 -0.52 -0.49
CA GLN A 513 -38.55 -1.61 -0.05
C GLN A 513 -37.18 -1.56 -0.73
N LEU A 514 -37.16 -1.21 -2.01
CA LEU A 514 -35.90 -1.04 -2.75
C LEU A 514 -35.07 0.11 -2.18
N LYS A 515 -35.71 1.25 -1.94
CA LYS A 515 -35.06 2.43 -1.37
C LYS A 515 -34.45 2.13 0.01
N ASP A 516 -35.24 1.55 0.92
CA ASP A 516 -34.79 1.20 2.27
C ASP A 516 -33.58 0.24 2.24
N VAL A 517 -33.58 -0.74 1.33
CA VAL A 517 -32.46 -1.68 1.14
C VAL A 517 -31.25 -0.96 0.56
N CYS A 518 -31.39 -0.14 -0.49
CA CYS A 518 -30.27 0.62 -1.07
C CYS A 518 -29.61 1.52 -0.03
N ASP A 519 -30.39 2.29 0.74
CA ASP A 519 -29.88 3.17 1.78
C ASP A 519 -29.10 2.38 2.84
N THR A 520 -29.64 1.23 3.27
CA THR A 520 -28.97 0.33 4.21
C THR A 520 -27.66 -0.24 3.66
N LEU A 521 -27.63 -0.65 2.40
CA LEU A 521 -26.44 -1.27 1.80
C LEU A 521 -25.34 -0.24 1.51
N ASN A 522 -25.72 0.94 1.02
CA ASN A 522 -24.77 2.04 0.77
C ASN A 522 -24.04 2.50 2.04
N ALA A 523 -24.62 2.28 3.22
CA ALA A 523 -23.98 2.59 4.50
C ALA A 523 -23.03 1.49 5.02
N LYS A 524 -23.01 0.29 4.41
CA LYS A 524 -22.38 -0.92 5.00
C LYS A 524 -21.15 -1.42 4.27
N GLY A 525 -20.77 -0.83 3.13
CA GLY A 525 -19.67 -1.35 2.31
C GLY A 525 -19.01 -0.32 1.42
N PRO A 526 -17.84 -0.64 0.84
CA PRO A 526 -17.13 0.23 -0.11
C PRO A 526 -17.79 0.28 -1.50
N GLY A 527 -18.74 -0.61 -1.80
CA GLY A 527 -19.51 -0.62 -3.03
C GLY A 527 -20.69 0.36 -3.03
N SER A 528 -21.56 0.24 -4.03
CA SER A 528 -22.78 1.06 -4.14
C SER A 528 -23.98 0.23 -4.58
N CYS A 529 -25.17 0.67 -4.17
CA CYS A 529 -26.44 0.03 -4.45
C CYS A 529 -27.43 1.04 -5.01
N HIS A 530 -27.99 0.72 -6.17
CA HIS A 530 -29.04 1.48 -6.86
C HIS A 530 -30.23 0.56 -7.13
N TYR A 531 -31.39 1.13 -7.45
CA TYR A 531 -32.58 0.33 -7.72
C TYR A 531 -33.33 0.72 -8.99
N PHE A 532 -34.07 -0.25 -9.50
CA PHE A 532 -35.08 -0.08 -10.54
C PHE A 532 -36.42 -0.66 -10.10
N ILE A 533 -37.49 0.08 -10.41
CA ILE A 533 -38.85 -0.43 -10.27
C ILE A 533 -39.17 -1.24 -11.52
N ALA A 534 -39.34 -2.55 -11.37
CA ALA A 534 -39.60 -3.44 -12.50
C ALA A 534 -40.54 -4.60 -12.11
N ASP A 535 -41.41 -4.96 -13.05
CA ASP A 535 -42.21 -6.17 -13.02
C ASP A 535 -41.68 -7.14 -14.10
N LEU A 536 -41.18 -8.29 -13.67
CA LEU A 536 -40.56 -9.28 -14.55
C LEU A 536 -41.50 -10.42 -14.96
N SER A 537 -42.79 -10.31 -14.64
CA SER A 537 -43.81 -11.31 -15.04
C SER A 537 -44.08 -11.35 -16.55
N THR A 538 -43.55 -10.39 -17.32
CA THR A 538 -43.72 -10.30 -18.77
C THR A 538 -42.39 -10.04 -19.47
N LYS A 539 -42.29 -10.41 -20.76
CA LYS A 539 -41.12 -10.10 -21.60
C LYS A 539 -40.89 -8.59 -21.70
N ALA A 540 -41.94 -7.81 -21.94
CA ALA A 540 -41.83 -6.34 -22.04
C ALA A 540 -41.25 -5.72 -20.76
N GLY A 541 -41.62 -6.26 -19.59
CA GLY A 541 -41.04 -5.84 -18.32
C GLY A 541 -39.55 -6.17 -18.19
N CYS A 542 -39.13 -7.35 -18.68
CA CYS A 542 -37.71 -7.73 -18.76
C CYS A 542 -36.93 -6.81 -19.73
N ASP A 543 -37.48 -6.56 -20.91
CA ASP A 543 -36.87 -5.68 -21.92
C ASP A 543 -36.72 -4.24 -21.38
N LYS A 544 -37.72 -3.73 -20.66
CA LYS A 544 -37.68 -2.39 -20.03
C LYS A 544 -36.62 -2.29 -18.94
N LEU A 545 -36.47 -3.32 -18.10
CA LEU A 545 -35.40 -3.36 -17.10
C LEU A 545 -34.03 -3.37 -17.79
N ALA A 546 -33.86 -4.22 -18.82
CA ALA A 546 -32.62 -4.30 -19.57
C ALA A 546 -32.26 -2.96 -20.23
N ALA A 547 -33.22 -2.26 -20.84
CA ALA A 547 -33.02 -0.93 -21.40
C ALA A 547 -32.54 0.07 -20.33
N SER A 548 -33.20 0.12 -19.17
CA SER A 548 -32.81 0.99 -18.06
C SER A 548 -31.39 0.71 -17.55
N ILE A 549 -30.94 -0.55 -17.58
CA ILE A 549 -29.57 -0.93 -17.19
C ILE A 549 -28.59 -0.43 -18.26
N LYS A 550 -28.88 -0.64 -19.55
CA LYS A 550 -28.03 -0.24 -20.68
C LYS A 550 -27.87 1.28 -20.79
N GLU A 551 -28.86 2.05 -20.32
CA GLU A 551 -28.75 3.51 -20.22
C GLU A 551 -27.69 3.97 -19.21
N ARG A 552 -27.44 3.17 -18.16
CA ARG A 552 -26.51 3.52 -17.07
C ARG A 552 -25.16 2.84 -17.20
N GLU A 553 -25.13 1.65 -17.77
CA GLU A 553 -23.96 0.78 -17.78
C GLU A 553 -23.69 0.28 -19.17
N SER A 554 -22.46 0.49 -19.62
CA SER A 554 -22.00 -0.02 -20.91
C SER A 554 -21.64 -1.52 -20.85
N LYS A 555 -21.46 -2.07 -19.65
CA LYS A 555 -21.07 -3.46 -19.35
C LYS A 555 -21.76 -3.93 -18.06
N VAL A 556 -22.14 -5.21 -18.01
CA VAL A 556 -22.59 -5.88 -16.78
C VAL A 556 -21.69 -7.10 -16.56
N ASP A 557 -21.16 -7.27 -15.35
CA ASP A 557 -20.30 -8.41 -15.04
C ASP A 557 -21.11 -9.59 -14.45
N ILE A 558 -22.16 -9.28 -13.67
CA ILE A 558 -22.92 -10.27 -12.90
C ILE A 558 -24.43 -10.03 -13.07
N LEU A 559 -25.18 -11.05 -13.49
CA LEU A 559 -26.64 -11.10 -13.47
C LEU A 559 -27.10 -12.18 -12.49
N VAL A 560 -27.84 -11.80 -11.46
CA VAL A 560 -28.48 -12.71 -10.51
C VAL A 560 -29.99 -12.71 -10.75
N ASN A 561 -30.47 -13.81 -11.31
CA ASN A 561 -31.89 -14.08 -11.51
C ASN A 561 -32.47 -14.69 -10.22
N ASN A 562 -32.96 -13.83 -9.33
CA ASN A 562 -33.48 -14.22 -8.02
C ASN A 562 -35.00 -13.99 -7.84
N SER A 563 -35.65 -13.22 -8.72
CA SER A 563 -37.10 -13.03 -8.65
C SER A 563 -37.85 -14.36 -8.74
N GLY A 564 -38.81 -14.57 -7.83
CA GLY A 564 -39.67 -15.74 -7.89
C GLY A 564 -40.85 -15.67 -6.94
N ILE A 565 -41.85 -16.50 -7.21
CA ILE A 565 -43.05 -16.72 -6.40
C ILE A 565 -43.34 -18.21 -6.28
N SER A 566 -44.11 -18.58 -5.27
CA SER A 566 -44.67 -19.92 -5.09
C SER A 566 -46.20 -19.85 -5.05
N TRP A 567 -46.85 -20.99 -5.32
CA TRP A 567 -48.29 -21.15 -5.20
C TRP A 567 -48.59 -22.55 -4.67
N GLY A 568 -49.34 -22.62 -3.57
CA GLY A 568 -49.78 -23.87 -2.96
C GLY A 568 -51.27 -24.08 -3.20
N ALA A 569 -51.64 -25.25 -3.72
CA ALA A 569 -53.03 -25.67 -3.84
C ALA A 569 -53.13 -27.21 -3.87
N ARG A 570 -54.33 -27.74 -3.66
CA ARG A 570 -54.60 -29.18 -3.74
C ARG A 570 -54.39 -29.67 -5.17
N TYR A 571 -54.03 -30.95 -5.30
CA TYR A 571 -53.82 -31.57 -6.61
C TYR A 571 -55.07 -31.50 -7.49
N GLU A 572 -56.23 -31.81 -6.90
CA GLU A 572 -57.50 -31.93 -7.64
C GLU A 572 -58.03 -30.60 -8.18
N ASP A 573 -57.59 -29.48 -7.60
CA ASP A 573 -58.09 -28.13 -7.88
C ASP A 573 -56.94 -27.11 -7.89
N PHE A 574 -55.88 -27.43 -8.64
CA PHE A 574 -54.78 -26.50 -8.81
C PHE A 574 -55.17 -25.40 -9.81
N PRO A 575 -55.19 -24.11 -9.42
CA PRO A 575 -55.67 -23.05 -10.29
C PRO A 575 -54.67 -22.74 -11.41
N GLU A 576 -55.16 -22.68 -12.65
CA GLU A 576 -54.37 -22.37 -13.86
C GLU A 576 -53.61 -21.04 -13.72
N VAL A 577 -54.25 -20.01 -13.17
CA VAL A 577 -53.62 -18.70 -12.93
C VAL A 577 -52.40 -18.79 -11.99
N GLY A 578 -52.42 -19.72 -11.03
CA GLY A 578 -51.30 -19.97 -10.14
C GLY A 578 -50.14 -20.64 -10.87
N TRP A 579 -50.46 -21.57 -11.77
CA TRP A 579 -49.49 -22.24 -12.62
C TRP A 579 -48.80 -21.25 -13.55
N ASP A 580 -49.58 -20.49 -14.33
CA ASP A 580 -49.07 -19.56 -15.32
C ASP A 580 -48.21 -18.46 -14.71
N ARG A 581 -48.64 -17.89 -13.58
CA ARG A 581 -47.86 -16.84 -12.89
C ARG A 581 -46.52 -17.36 -12.39
N VAL A 582 -46.50 -18.56 -11.82
CA VAL A 582 -45.26 -19.17 -11.30
C VAL A 582 -44.30 -19.45 -12.46
N LEU A 583 -44.76 -20.05 -13.56
CA LEU A 583 -43.89 -20.34 -14.71
C LEU A 583 -43.45 -19.06 -15.45
N ALA A 584 -44.32 -18.05 -15.55
CA ALA A 584 -43.98 -16.77 -16.16
C ALA A 584 -42.86 -16.05 -15.39
N LEU A 585 -42.97 -15.96 -14.06
CA LEU A 585 -41.96 -15.27 -13.26
C LEU A 585 -40.72 -16.14 -13.02
N ASN A 586 -40.86 -17.40 -12.62
CA ASN A 586 -39.72 -18.21 -12.19
C ASN A 586 -38.88 -18.74 -13.35
N VAL A 587 -39.45 -18.88 -14.56
CA VAL A 587 -38.77 -19.49 -15.72
C VAL A 587 -38.64 -18.51 -16.88
N LYS A 588 -39.76 -17.97 -17.41
CA LYS A 588 -39.72 -17.12 -18.60
C LYS A 588 -38.88 -15.85 -18.36
N SER A 589 -39.00 -15.23 -17.18
CA SER A 589 -38.25 -14.02 -16.86
C SER A 589 -36.73 -14.22 -16.92
N ILE A 590 -36.22 -15.37 -16.43
CA ILE A 590 -34.80 -15.71 -16.45
C ILE A 590 -34.28 -15.74 -17.87
N PHE A 591 -34.99 -16.44 -18.77
CA PHE A 591 -34.61 -16.54 -20.17
C PHE A 591 -34.60 -15.16 -20.84
N TYR A 592 -35.73 -14.43 -20.78
CA TYR A 592 -35.86 -13.17 -21.51
C TYR A 592 -34.95 -12.07 -20.99
N LEU A 593 -34.75 -11.95 -19.68
CA LEU A 593 -33.82 -10.97 -19.12
C LEU A 593 -32.37 -11.30 -19.48
N THR A 594 -31.98 -12.58 -19.43
CA THR A 594 -30.64 -13.01 -19.83
C THR A 594 -30.39 -12.73 -21.30
N VAL A 595 -31.35 -13.03 -22.19
CA VAL A 595 -31.26 -12.68 -23.62
C VAL A 595 -31.11 -11.17 -23.80
N ALA A 596 -31.93 -10.37 -23.12
CA ALA A 596 -31.92 -8.92 -23.26
C ALA A 596 -30.62 -8.26 -22.78
N LEU A 597 -29.90 -8.86 -21.83
CA LEU A 597 -28.63 -8.37 -21.29
C LEU A 597 -27.39 -9.07 -21.87
N THR A 598 -27.54 -10.04 -22.79
CA THR A 598 -26.42 -10.86 -23.29
C THR A 598 -25.31 -10.04 -23.94
N ASP A 599 -25.66 -8.97 -24.65
CA ASP A 599 -24.70 -8.07 -25.30
C ASP A 599 -23.81 -7.33 -24.29
N VAL A 600 -24.41 -6.75 -23.24
CA VAL A 600 -23.65 -6.05 -22.19
C VAL A 600 -22.94 -6.99 -21.23
N LEU A 601 -23.41 -8.24 -21.09
CA LEU A 601 -22.72 -9.29 -20.36
C LEU A 601 -21.50 -9.81 -21.14
N ALA A 602 -21.61 -9.99 -22.45
CA ALA A 602 -20.51 -10.48 -23.28
C ALA A 602 -19.41 -9.43 -23.50
N LYS A 603 -19.72 -8.13 -23.29
CA LYS A 603 -18.78 -7.04 -23.51
C LYS A 603 -17.56 -7.18 -22.60
N ASP A 604 -16.38 -7.21 -23.20
CA ASP A 604 -15.07 -7.36 -22.53
C ASP A 604 -14.91 -8.64 -21.69
N ALA A 605 -15.82 -9.60 -21.82
CA ALA A 605 -15.72 -10.89 -21.16
C ALA A 605 -14.69 -11.78 -21.88
N THR A 606 -13.88 -12.51 -21.12
CA THR A 606 -12.84 -13.40 -21.65
C THR A 606 -12.91 -14.79 -21.03
N SER A 607 -12.16 -15.75 -21.56
CA SER A 607 -12.07 -17.10 -20.96
C SER A 607 -11.55 -17.08 -19.52
N HIS A 608 -10.69 -16.13 -19.16
CA HIS A 608 -10.12 -15.99 -17.81
C HIS A 608 -10.94 -15.06 -16.92
N GLU A 609 -11.64 -14.09 -17.49
CA GLU A 609 -12.58 -13.22 -16.81
C GLU A 609 -13.96 -13.23 -17.50
N PRO A 610 -14.73 -14.32 -17.36
CA PRO A 610 -16.05 -14.37 -17.98
C PRO A 610 -17.02 -13.39 -17.30
N ALA A 611 -18.16 -13.12 -17.90
CA ALA A 611 -19.32 -12.60 -17.16
C ALA A 611 -20.09 -13.74 -16.49
N ARG A 612 -20.99 -13.40 -15.57
CA ARG A 612 -21.65 -14.35 -14.66
C ARG A 612 -23.16 -14.24 -14.74
N VAL A 613 -23.85 -15.34 -14.99
CA VAL A 613 -25.30 -15.47 -14.79
C VAL A 613 -25.53 -16.51 -13.68
N ILE A 614 -26.18 -16.07 -12.61
CA ILE A 614 -26.48 -16.89 -11.44
C ILE A 614 -28.00 -16.98 -11.28
N ASN A 615 -28.54 -18.17 -11.44
CA ASN A 615 -29.96 -18.44 -11.31
C ASN A 615 -30.27 -18.98 -9.90
N ILE A 616 -31.16 -18.32 -9.16
CA ILE A 616 -31.61 -18.83 -7.86
C ILE A 616 -32.76 -19.80 -8.09
N SER A 617 -32.44 -21.08 -8.01
CA SER A 617 -33.40 -22.17 -8.09
C SER A 617 -33.93 -22.53 -6.70
N SER A 618 -34.03 -23.82 -6.35
CA SER A 618 -34.35 -24.35 -5.03
C SER A 618 -34.10 -25.86 -4.98
N ILE A 619 -33.83 -26.41 -3.80
CA ILE A 619 -33.89 -27.87 -3.58
C ILE A 619 -35.26 -28.46 -3.90
N ALA A 620 -36.32 -27.64 -3.91
CA ALA A 620 -37.66 -28.03 -4.35
C ALA A 620 -37.71 -28.50 -5.82
N GLY A 621 -36.72 -28.11 -6.64
CA GLY A 621 -36.56 -28.62 -8.00
C GLY A 621 -35.88 -29.98 -8.09
N LEU A 622 -35.36 -30.52 -6.98
CA LEU A 622 -34.74 -31.84 -6.89
C LEU A 622 -35.65 -32.87 -6.21
N THR A 623 -36.57 -32.41 -5.35
CA THR A 623 -37.47 -33.30 -4.62
C THR A 623 -38.66 -33.74 -5.50
N PRO A 624 -38.97 -35.05 -5.55
CA PRO A 624 -40.18 -35.54 -6.20
C PRO A 624 -41.43 -35.33 -5.34
N ILE A 625 -41.29 -34.87 -4.10
CA ILE A 625 -42.40 -34.72 -3.15
C ILE A 625 -42.99 -33.31 -3.28
N PRO A 626 -44.25 -33.18 -3.73
CA PRO A 626 -44.91 -31.88 -3.91
C PRO A 626 -45.44 -31.31 -2.58
N TYR A 627 -45.57 -32.17 -1.57
CA TYR A 627 -46.07 -31.81 -0.25
C TYR A 627 -44.92 -31.50 0.69
N ASP A 628 -44.95 -30.32 1.28
CA ASP A 628 -44.06 -29.94 2.38
C ASP A 628 -44.92 -29.39 3.51
N ASP A 629 -45.14 -30.20 4.55
CA ASP A 629 -45.99 -29.82 5.68
C ASP A 629 -45.47 -28.57 6.40
N ARG A 630 -44.17 -28.28 6.32
CA ARG A 630 -43.54 -27.08 6.91
C ARG A 630 -43.95 -25.81 6.17
N LEU A 631 -44.16 -25.91 4.85
CA LEU A 631 -44.42 -24.76 3.97
C LEU A 631 -45.89 -24.64 3.53
N THR A 632 -46.61 -25.75 3.45
CA THR A 632 -48.00 -25.83 2.97
C THR A 632 -49.02 -26.06 4.08
N GLY A 633 -48.56 -26.37 5.30
CA GLY A 633 -49.39 -26.40 6.49
C GLY A 633 -50.22 -27.69 6.69
N GLY A 634 -49.93 -28.76 5.95
CA GLY A 634 -50.48 -30.11 6.15
C GLY A 634 -51.94 -30.29 5.72
N ASN A 635 -52.48 -29.39 4.90
CA ASN A 635 -53.88 -29.39 4.45
C ASN A 635 -54.09 -30.11 3.10
N GLY A 636 -53.11 -30.90 2.64
CA GLY A 636 -53.13 -31.54 1.32
C GLY A 636 -52.78 -30.61 0.14
N ALA A 637 -52.39 -29.35 0.39
CA ALA A 637 -51.87 -28.47 -0.64
C ALA A 637 -50.41 -28.85 -0.99
N GLY A 638 -50.10 -28.90 -2.28
CA GLY A 638 -48.75 -29.12 -2.79
C GLY A 638 -48.21 -27.90 -3.55
N LEU A 639 -46.88 -27.85 -3.68
CA LEU A 639 -46.12 -26.83 -4.41
C LEU A 639 -45.89 -27.23 -5.87
N TRP A 640 -46.93 -27.73 -6.54
CA TRP A 640 -46.86 -28.36 -7.86
C TRP A 640 -46.14 -27.50 -8.91
N SER A 641 -46.66 -26.30 -9.19
CA SER A 641 -46.07 -25.39 -10.17
C SER A 641 -44.70 -24.86 -9.74
N TYR A 642 -44.45 -24.71 -8.44
CA TYR A 642 -43.18 -24.22 -7.92
C TYR A 642 -42.07 -25.23 -8.12
N ASN A 643 -42.26 -26.49 -7.68
CA ASN A 643 -41.28 -27.56 -7.86
C ASN A 643 -40.95 -27.76 -9.35
N THR A 644 -41.98 -27.83 -10.20
CA THR A 644 -41.82 -27.91 -11.66
C THR A 644 -41.04 -26.72 -12.21
N SER A 645 -41.35 -25.49 -11.77
CA SER A 645 -40.63 -24.30 -12.23
C SER A 645 -39.15 -24.34 -11.85
N LYS A 646 -38.80 -24.80 -10.64
CA LYS A 646 -37.41 -24.87 -10.18
C LYS A 646 -36.63 -25.99 -10.85
N ALA A 647 -37.26 -27.13 -11.15
CA ALA A 647 -36.69 -28.15 -12.02
C ALA A 647 -36.42 -27.60 -13.44
N ALA A 648 -37.36 -26.83 -14.00
CA ALA A 648 -37.19 -26.17 -15.29
C ALA A 648 -36.03 -25.16 -15.27
N VAL A 649 -35.86 -24.37 -14.18
CA VAL A 649 -34.71 -23.47 -14.02
C VAL A 649 -33.39 -24.23 -13.99
N ASN A 650 -33.33 -25.39 -13.33
CA ASN A 650 -32.12 -26.22 -13.31
C ASN A 650 -31.73 -26.62 -14.74
N HIS A 651 -32.68 -27.14 -15.52
CA HIS A 651 -32.39 -27.54 -16.90
C HIS A 651 -32.10 -26.33 -17.81
N LEU A 652 -32.84 -25.23 -17.65
CA LEU A 652 -32.59 -23.98 -18.38
C LEU A 652 -31.18 -23.43 -18.11
N THR A 653 -30.68 -23.56 -16.88
CA THR A 653 -29.31 -23.17 -16.51
C THR A 653 -28.28 -23.93 -17.35
N THR A 654 -28.44 -25.26 -17.52
CA THR A 654 -27.54 -26.08 -18.34
C THR A 654 -27.64 -25.71 -19.83
N GLN A 655 -28.84 -25.43 -20.35
CA GLN A 655 -29.01 -24.98 -21.74
C GLN A 655 -28.34 -23.63 -21.98
N LEU A 656 -28.54 -22.66 -21.09
CA LEU A 656 -27.93 -21.34 -21.18
C LEU A 656 -26.40 -21.42 -21.01
N ALA A 657 -25.89 -22.28 -20.12
CA ALA A 657 -24.45 -22.50 -19.96
C ALA A 657 -23.81 -22.97 -21.27
N SER A 658 -24.37 -24.01 -21.89
CA SER A 658 -23.89 -24.53 -23.18
C SER A 658 -23.94 -23.46 -24.28
N THR A 659 -25.00 -22.67 -24.31
CA THR A 659 -25.22 -21.64 -25.33
C THR A 659 -24.28 -20.44 -25.18
N LEU A 660 -24.10 -19.95 -23.95
CA LEU A 660 -23.44 -18.67 -23.68
C LEU A 660 -21.94 -18.79 -23.37
N THR A 661 -21.41 -20.01 -23.20
CA THR A 661 -19.96 -20.24 -22.98
C THR A 661 -19.12 -19.69 -24.14
N SER A 662 -19.60 -19.79 -25.39
CA SER A 662 -18.95 -19.21 -26.58
C SER A 662 -18.80 -17.68 -26.53
N LYS A 663 -19.60 -17.02 -25.68
CA LYS A 663 -19.57 -15.57 -25.43
C LYS A 663 -18.86 -15.21 -24.13
N HIS A 664 -18.14 -16.17 -23.53
CA HIS A 664 -17.47 -16.01 -22.24
C HIS A 664 -18.42 -15.60 -21.11
N ILE A 665 -19.62 -16.20 -21.08
CA ILE A 665 -20.58 -16.03 -19.98
C ILE A 665 -20.78 -17.40 -19.33
N THR A 666 -20.47 -17.50 -18.03
CA THR A 666 -20.79 -18.71 -17.26
C THR A 666 -22.20 -18.61 -16.69
N VAL A 667 -22.92 -19.74 -16.68
CA VAL A 667 -24.30 -19.80 -16.18
C VAL A 667 -24.43 -20.92 -15.18
N ASN A 668 -24.74 -20.58 -13.92
CA ASN A 668 -24.83 -21.55 -12.82
C ASN A 668 -26.09 -21.31 -12.00
N ALA A 669 -26.50 -22.32 -11.23
CA ALA A 669 -27.61 -22.20 -10.30
C ALA A 669 -27.17 -22.42 -8.86
N ILE A 670 -27.74 -21.62 -7.96
CA ILE A 670 -27.75 -21.90 -6.52
C ILE A 670 -29.12 -22.50 -6.20
N LEU A 671 -29.15 -23.59 -5.46
CA LEU A 671 -30.35 -24.32 -5.04
C LEU A 671 -30.49 -24.22 -3.53
N PRO A 672 -31.14 -23.17 -3.01
CA PRO A 672 -31.27 -22.96 -1.58
C PRO A 672 -32.29 -23.93 -0.98
N GLY A 673 -32.01 -24.34 0.26
CA GLY A 673 -33.00 -24.84 1.20
C GLY A 673 -33.81 -23.70 1.84
N ILE A 674 -34.12 -23.84 3.12
CA ILE A 674 -34.94 -22.85 3.84
C ILE A 674 -34.06 -21.70 4.34
N PHE A 675 -34.37 -20.49 3.86
CA PHE A 675 -33.77 -19.22 4.32
C PHE A 675 -34.85 -18.27 4.84
N PRO A 676 -34.54 -17.39 5.81
CA PRO A 676 -35.43 -16.32 6.25
C PRO A 676 -35.83 -15.37 5.11
N SER A 677 -37.12 -15.33 4.78
CA SER A 677 -37.67 -14.46 3.73
C SER A 677 -39.18 -14.28 3.88
N LYS A 678 -39.76 -13.37 3.07
CA LYS A 678 -41.23 -13.22 2.98
C LYS A 678 -41.92 -14.49 2.47
N MET A 679 -41.25 -15.29 1.62
CA MET A 679 -41.81 -16.52 1.07
C MET A 679 -41.91 -17.62 2.13
N THR A 680 -40.96 -17.67 3.06
CA THR A 680 -40.89 -18.65 4.14
C THR A 680 -41.59 -18.19 5.42
N ALA A 681 -41.98 -16.91 5.51
CA ALA A 681 -42.66 -16.32 6.66
C ALA A 681 -43.97 -17.05 7.05
N PHE A 682 -44.73 -17.57 6.08
CA PHE A 682 -45.93 -18.37 6.38
C PHE A 682 -45.59 -19.66 7.13
N GLY A 683 -44.53 -20.36 6.70
CA GLY A 683 -44.02 -21.55 7.38
C GLY A 683 -43.50 -21.25 8.78
N PHE A 684 -42.72 -20.18 8.96
CA PHE A 684 -42.21 -19.78 10.27
C PHE A 684 -43.31 -19.43 11.27
N ASN A 685 -44.30 -18.65 10.84
CA ASN A 685 -45.43 -18.27 11.69
C ASN A 685 -46.26 -19.47 12.16
N ARG A 686 -46.21 -20.60 11.44
CA ARG A 686 -47.03 -21.78 11.73
C ARG A 686 -46.26 -22.89 12.42
N SER A 687 -45.09 -23.26 11.93
CA SER A 687 -44.30 -24.37 12.45
C SER A 687 -43.29 -23.95 13.51
N GLY A 688 -42.97 -22.65 13.61
CA GLY A 688 -41.92 -22.12 14.48
C GLY A 688 -40.53 -22.33 13.87
N GLU A 689 -39.69 -21.29 13.96
CA GLU A 689 -38.32 -21.30 13.44
C GLU A 689 -37.47 -22.43 14.07
N ASP A 690 -37.65 -22.68 15.37
CA ASP A 690 -36.95 -23.73 16.12
C ASP A 690 -37.25 -25.14 15.61
N LYS A 691 -38.51 -25.41 15.25
CA LYS A 691 -38.92 -26.72 14.74
C LYS A 691 -38.32 -26.96 13.36
N MET A 692 -38.40 -25.96 12.49
CA MET A 692 -37.83 -26.04 11.14
C MET A 692 -36.30 -26.21 11.18
N SER A 693 -35.64 -25.53 12.13
CA SER A 693 -34.20 -25.66 12.37
C SER A 693 -33.80 -27.06 12.83
N LYS A 694 -34.49 -27.63 13.84
CA LYS A 694 -34.23 -28.98 14.36
C LYS A 694 -34.46 -30.08 13.34
N GLU A 695 -35.37 -29.85 12.40
CA GLU A 695 -35.67 -30.82 11.37
C GLU A 695 -34.68 -30.78 10.19
N ASN A 696 -33.87 -29.73 10.07
CA ASN A 696 -32.75 -29.64 9.16
C ASN A 696 -31.56 -30.43 9.74
N PRO A 697 -30.83 -31.26 8.97
CA PRO A 697 -29.71 -32.05 9.49
C PRO A 697 -28.58 -31.21 10.12
N SER A 698 -28.36 -29.99 9.62
CA SER A 698 -27.39 -29.06 10.20
C SER A 698 -27.84 -28.45 11.54
N GLY A 699 -29.08 -28.70 11.96
CA GLY A 699 -29.68 -28.15 13.17
C GLY A 699 -30.05 -26.67 13.09
N ARG A 700 -29.90 -26.05 11.91
CA ARG A 700 -30.20 -24.63 11.68
C ARG A 700 -30.76 -24.38 10.29
N LEU A 701 -31.29 -23.18 10.10
CA LEU A 701 -31.66 -22.66 8.78
C LEU A 701 -30.46 -21.95 8.13
N GLY A 702 -30.58 -21.66 6.83
CA GLY A 702 -29.60 -20.86 6.12
C GLY A 702 -29.58 -19.41 6.61
N ASP A 703 -28.39 -18.83 6.72
CA ASP A 703 -28.16 -17.44 7.11
C ASP A 703 -27.49 -16.64 5.98
N PRO A 704 -27.44 -15.29 6.06
CA PRO A 704 -26.88 -14.47 5.00
C PRO A 704 -25.46 -14.85 4.55
N ARG A 705 -24.62 -15.39 5.45
CA ARG A 705 -23.24 -15.79 5.14
C ARG A 705 -23.18 -17.02 4.25
N ASP A 706 -24.11 -17.97 4.42
CA ASP A 706 -24.19 -19.17 3.58
C ASP A 706 -24.46 -18.78 2.13
N MET A 707 -25.36 -17.82 1.92
CA MET A 707 -25.67 -17.30 0.60
C MET A 707 -24.55 -16.42 0.03
N ALA A 708 -23.98 -15.55 0.87
CA ALA A 708 -22.89 -14.64 0.48
C ALA A 708 -21.67 -15.41 -0.03
N GLY A 709 -21.25 -16.47 0.67
CA GLY A 709 -20.09 -17.26 0.30
C GLY A 709 -20.20 -17.88 -1.10
N VAL A 710 -21.32 -18.55 -1.38
CA VAL A 710 -21.55 -19.19 -2.69
C VAL A 710 -21.76 -18.15 -3.80
N ALA A 711 -22.47 -17.06 -3.51
CA ALA A 711 -22.68 -16.00 -4.49
C ALA A 711 -21.39 -15.24 -4.86
N LEU A 712 -20.48 -15.04 -3.89
CA LEU A 712 -19.15 -14.46 -4.13
C LEU A 712 -18.28 -15.42 -4.92
N PHE A 713 -18.23 -16.70 -4.53
CA PHE A 713 -17.50 -17.73 -5.27
C PHE A 713 -17.89 -17.77 -6.75
N LEU A 714 -19.19 -17.88 -7.05
CA LEU A 714 -19.69 -17.92 -8.43
C LEU A 714 -19.45 -16.61 -9.19
N ALA A 715 -19.38 -15.47 -8.50
CA ALA A 715 -19.17 -14.16 -9.11
C ALA A 715 -17.69 -13.79 -9.38
N SER A 716 -16.76 -14.50 -8.75
CA SER A 716 -15.34 -14.14 -8.71
C SER A 716 -14.48 -14.92 -9.71
N PRO A 717 -13.18 -14.61 -9.83
CA PRO A 717 -12.23 -15.42 -10.61
C PRO A 717 -12.18 -16.90 -10.19
N ALA A 718 -12.42 -17.22 -8.92
CA ALA A 718 -12.42 -18.60 -8.40
C ALA A 718 -13.39 -19.54 -9.14
N ALA A 719 -14.45 -19.03 -9.74
CA ALA A 719 -15.42 -19.79 -10.52
C ALA A 719 -15.37 -19.50 -12.03
N ALA A 720 -14.28 -18.95 -12.55
CA ALA A 720 -14.15 -18.61 -13.98
C ALA A 720 -14.34 -19.82 -14.91
N TYR A 721 -14.00 -21.02 -14.44
CA TYR A 721 -14.16 -22.29 -15.18
C TYR A 721 -15.40 -23.11 -14.77
N VAL A 722 -16.24 -22.58 -13.86
CA VAL A 722 -17.45 -23.26 -13.40
C VAL A 722 -18.63 -22.76 -14.21
N THR A 723 -19.24 -23.62 -15.01
CA THR A 723 -20.45 -23.32 -15.80
C THR A 723 -21.36 -24.55 -15.88
N GLY A 724 -22.67 -24.33 -15.88
CA GLY A 724 -23.69 -25.38 -15.96
C GLY A 724 -23.94 -26.15 -14.66
N THR A 725 -23.37 -25.72 -13.52
CA THR A 725 -23.51 -26.44 -12.24
C THR A 725 -24.75 -26.02 -11.44
N HIS A 726 -25.22 -26.93 -10.58
CA HIS A 726 -26.30 -26.72 -9.61
C HIS A 726 -25.74 -26.91 -8.19
N ILE A 727 -25.47 -25.80 -7.49
CA ILE A 727 -24.90 -25.84 -6.14
C ILE A 727 -26.02 -25.85 -5.10
N VAL A 728 -26.15 -26.96 -4.38
CA VAL A 728 -27.12 -27.10 -3.28
C VAL A 728 -26.61 -26.40 -2.01
N VAL A 729 -27.46 -25.60 -1.38
CA VAL A 729 -27.17 -24.87 -0.14
C VAL A 729 -28.35 -25.03 0.83
N ASP A 730 -28.38 -26.16 1.54
CA ASP A 730 -29.56 -26.55 2.33
C ASP A 730 -29.26 -27.18 3.70
N GLY A 731 -28.00 -27.25 4.12
CA GLY A 731 -27.64 -27.91 5.38
C GLY A 731 -27.87 -29.44 5.37
N GLY A 732 -27.94 -30.06 4.20
CA GLY A 732 -28.13 -31.50 4.02
C GLY A 732 -29.58 -31.97 3.94
N ASP A 733 -30.55 -31.05 3.88
CA ASP A 733 -32.01 -31.36 3.90
C ASP A 733 -32.38 -32.36 2.79
N VAL A 734 -31.91 -32.15 1.56
CA VAL A 734 -32.27 -32.99 0.40
C VAL A 734 -31.64 -34.39 0.43
N ILE A 735 -30.49 -34.55 1.08
CA ILE A 735 -29.78 -35.84 1.17
C ILE A 735 -30.10 -36.62 2.45
N SER A 736 -30.80 -36.00 3.40
CA SER A 736 -31.18 -36.66 4.63
C SER A 736 -32.19 -37.76 4.36
N THR A 737 -31.74 -39.01 4.46
CA THR A 737 -32.65 -40.15 4.62
C THR A 737 -33.25 -40.10 6.01
N LYS A 738 -34.31 -39.30 6.21
CA LYS A 738 -35.21 -39.57 7.33
C LYS A 738 -35.86 -40.91 7.03
N ALA A 739 -35.33 -41.98 7.65
CA ALA A 739 -36.02 -43.24 7.75
C ALA A 739 -37.37 -42.97 8.42
N LYS A 740 -38.41 -42.68 7.61
CA LYS A 740 -39.79 -42.70 8.07
C LYS A 740 -40.12 -44.17 8.30
N ALA A 741 -39.80 -44.67 9.50
CA ALA A 741 -40.48 -45.82 10.03
C ALA A 741 -41.97 -45.43 10.11
N LYS A 742 -42.75 -45.95 9.17
CA LYS A 742 -44.20 -46.04 9.33
C LYS A 742 -44.46 -46.93 10.54
N LEU A 743 -45.22 -46.43 11.51
CA LEU A 743 -46.22 -47.26 12.19
C LEU A 743 -47.56 -46.91 11.55
#